data_AF-W6YD98-F1
#
_entry.id   AF-W6YD98-F1
#
_cell.length_a   1.000
_cell.length_b   1.000
_cell.length_c   1.000
_cell.angle_alpha   90.00
_cell.angle_beta   90.00
_cell.angle_gamma   90.00
#
_symmetry.space_group_name_H-M   'P 1'
#
loop_
_entity.id
_entity.type
_entity.pdbx_description
1 polymer ?
#
loop_
_entity_poly.entity_id
_entity_poly.type
_entity_poly.pdbx_seq_one_letter_code
_entity_poly.pdbx_strand_id
1 'polypeptide(L)'
;MAECKCLNNLGKDSRRLHDKLIQNPTIDEILLDLMNSYKVERCSNRACNEMKNRLNKTAPPCEFKGGGFRTWALKVVSCVLHKPCKQCGGINLNNKLENAWSKCIDLILETDEASNWNSDIDVFGIYWLIYWMAELRDKQRTSRGVPWSEMSRSQMPPKTIQAAYKQNVLGVEQIKTAIQRVSTIGFCQYRLWSLATATTHGIVTLPFIIDALPSFLNQKHQDCTAQACLLGGENSTEKRQLHRRCNGSCDPILCKVEDVGDRCLWILPDNQRDLSNDGQSPGNPLPFMAISHVWLDGTGRGEHSGKVNTCLYSQFQEWAMEQNCKAIWWDAVCLPRGDKKKEALRWMHKNYYDAKIVLVHDLELSAFPWSDDEKPCLALALSTWFTRGWTTLELASAKSEETIKVVFRNATDNRPVVKSLREIFAGSERLDAKPAYKAVSDVIKRVMGDPGKSHDPVSQISAILNPRYTCWLKDRSYIAALLADLDSIEGEKNSATELDPTWNKKKFTQFIIKKAGKISPSSLLHGNVTMSYSGNWSWCPLSIFDMPQGTSKHNMLTVDKNRGTVSGDWEAWVFDSEEMKATPVATHDSVRFRVVDALTSGKNLLVLYPWRKKRADRIKIGEGIRFLLVGRYRKRRMGVSDFGPTVNYSKKTVYCEYIGTITLQGNDMKFGHRVRVQL
;
A
#
# COMPACT_ATOMS: atom_id res chain seq x y z
N MET A 1 -28.28 40.97 12.48
CA MET A 1 -27.75 39.64 12.84
C MET A 1 -28.55 38.59 12.08
N ALA A 2 -27.99 38.00 11.03
CA ALA A 2 -28.67 36.98 10.23
C ALA A 2 -28.52 35.60 10.91
N GLU A 3 -29.62 35.02 11.39
CA GLU A 3 -29.63 33.67 11.97
C GLU A 3 -29.24 32.61 10.92
N CYS A 4 -28.27 31.75 11.22
CA CYS A 4 -28.06 30.49 10.51
C CYS A 4 -29.25 29.59 10.86
N LYS A 5 -30.28 29.55 10.02
CA LYS A 5 -31.38 28.56 10.12
C LYS A 5 -30.86 27.19 9.68
N CYS A 6 -29.93 26.65 10.46
CA CYS A 6 -29.18 25.46 10.11
C CYS A 6 -29.83 24.18 10.66
N LEU A 7 -30.84 24.29 11.54
CA LEU A 7 -31.75 23.21 11.94
C LEU A 7 -33.06 23.82 12.53
N ASN A 8 -34.22 23.57 11.92
CA ASN A 8 -35.51 23.73 12.60
C ASN A 8 -36.03 22.33 12.97
N ASN A 9 -36.14 22.08 14.28
CA ASN A 9 -36.77 20.92 14.94
C ASN A 9 -36.26 19.53 14.50
N LEU A 10 -35.58 18.78 15.38
CA LEU A 10 -35.61 17.30 15.35
C LEU A 10 -35.28 16.68 16.71
N GLY A 11 -36.16 15.76 17.12
CA GLY A 11 -36.20 15.07 18.41
C GLY A 11 -35.25 13.89 18.55
N LYS A 12 -35.21 13.37 19.77
CA LYS A 12 -34.43 12.22 20.23
C LYS A 12 -34.89 10.95 19.51
N ASP A 13 -34.18 10.47 18.49
CA ASP A 13 -34.40 9.11 17.97
C ASP A 13 -33.11 8.53 17.37
N SER A 14 -32.30 7.92 18.24
CA SER A 14 -31.05 7.24 17.87
C SER A 14 -31.18 5.72 17.75
N ARG A 15 -32.35 5.14 18.06
CA ARG A 15 -32.56 3.67 18.03
C ARG A 15 -33.19 3.12 16.73
N ARG A 16 -33.63 3.99 15.80
CA ARG A 16 -34.46 3.60 14.65
C ARG A 16 -33.75 3.06 13.39
N LEU A 17 -32.42 3.15 13.25
CA LEU A 17 -31.77 2.72 11.99
C LEU A 17 -31.78 1.19 11.82
N HIS A 18 -31.49 0.46 12.90
CA HIS A 18 -31.50 -1.00 12.88
C HIS A 18 -32.94 -1.55 12.75
N ASP A 19 -33.90 -0.93 13.44
CA ASP A 19 -35.33 -1.30 13.35
C ASP A 19 -35.95 -1.01 11.97
N LYS A 20 -35.43 0.00 11.24
CA LYS A 20 -35.90 0.34 9.88
C LYS A 20 -35.31 -0.57 8.80
N LEU A 21 -34.08 -1.05 8.94
CA LEU A 21 -33.52 -2.08 8.04
C LEU A 21 -34.35 -3.37 8.06
N ILE A 22 -35.06 -3.64 9.17
CA ILE A 22 -35.98 -4.77 9.33
C ILE A 22 -37.30 -4.56 8.54
N GLN A 23 -37.64 -3.33 8.13
CA GLN A 23 -38.89 -2.98 7.44
C GLN A 23 -38.80 -2.95 5.90
N ASN A 24 -37.68 -3.40 5.29
CA ASN A 24 -37.44 -3.39 3.83
C ASN A 24 -37.50 -2.03 3.06
N PRO A 25 -37.19 -0.85 3.63
CA PRO A 25 -37.00 0.35 2.81
C PRO A 25 -35.74 0.22 1.93
N THR A 26 -35.73 0.85 0.76
CA THR A 26 -34.52 0.91 -0.07
C THR A 26 -33.46 1.81 0.59
N ILE A 27 -32.17 1.59 0.31
CA ILE A 27 -31.10 2.37 0.97
C ILE A 27 -31.20 3.87 0.65
N ASP A 28 -31.69 4.22 -0.53
CA ASP A 28 -31.93 5.61 -0.92
C ASP A 28 -33.05 6.28 -0.13
N GLU A 29 -34.08 5.54 0.28
CA GLU A 29 -35.11 6.04 1.21
C GLU A 29 -34.50 6.32 2.59
N ILE A 30 -33.61 5.46 3.08
CA ILE A 30 -32.89 5.68 4.34
C ILE A 30 -31.99 6.93 4.25
N LEU A 31 -31.32 7.14 3.11
CA LEU A 31 -30.51 8.34 2.86
C LEU A 31 -31.38 9.60 2.78
N LEU A 32 -32.52 9.56 2.11
CA LEU A 32 -33.49 10.65 2.05
C LEU A 32 -34.02 11.00 3.45
N ASP A 33 -34.40 9.99 4.22
CA ASP A 33 -34.83 10.14 5.61
C ASP A 33 -33.75 10.78 6.47
N LEU A 34 -32.49 10.37 6.29
CA LEU A 34 -31.35 10.96 6.99
C LEU A 34 -31.17 12.42 6.59
N MET A 35 -31.20 12.75 5.29
CA MET A 35 -31.12 14.13 4.82
C MET A 35 -32.24 15.00 5.40
N ASN A 36 -33.48 14.48 5.39
CA ASN A 36 -34.67 15.12 5.94
C ASN A 36 -34.58 15.27 7.47
N SER A 37 -33.96 14.32 8.16
CA SER A 37 -33.72 14.34 9.60
C SER A 37 -32.59 15.28 10.03
N TYR A 38 -31.87 15.89 9.08
CA TYR A 38 -30.79 16.83 9.39
C TYR A 38 -30.93 18.18 8.66
N LYS A 39 -32.07 18.49 8.00
CA LYS A 39 -32.45 19.74 7.28
C LYS A 39 -31.39 20.85 7.22
N VAL A 40 -30.31 20.62 6.45
CA VAL A 40 -29.23 21.63 6.25
C VAL A 40 -29.60 22.54 5.08
N GLU A 41 -30.51 23.49 5.34
CA GLU A 41 -31.08 24.31 4.26
C GLU A 41 -30.12 25.39 3.77
N ARG A 42 -29.60 26.27 4.65
CA ARG A 42 -28.67 27.36 4.27
C ARG A 42 -27.73 27.76 5.41
N CYS A 43 -26.42 27.77 5.12
CA CYS A 43 -25.41 28.38 5.98
C CYS A 43 -25.07 29.78 5.45
N SER A 44 -25.30 30.83 6.26
CA SER A 44 -25.00 32.22 5.91
C SER A 44 -23.54 32.60 6.16
N ASN A 45 -22.74 31.70 6.75
CA ASN A 45 -21.35 31.98 7.06
C ASN A 45 -20.50 32.03 5.78
N ARG A 46 -19.85 33.18 5.54
CA ARG A 46 -19.00 33.42 4.37
C ARG A 46 -17.91 32.37 4.21
N ALA A 47 -17.20 32.03 5.28
CA ALA A 47 -16.08 31.09 5.22
C ALA A 47 -16.54 29.63 5.01
N CYS A 48 -17.70 29.23 5.55
CA CYS A 48 -18.32 27.94 5.21
C CYS A 48 -18.72 27.86 3.73
N ASN A 49 -19.19 28.98 3.15
CA ASN A 49 -19.54 29.06 1.73
C ASN A 49 -18.30 29.08 0.83
N GLU A 50 -17.23 29.78 1.22
CA GLU A 50 -15.93 29.72 0.54
C GLU A 50 -15.35 28.30 0.58
N MET A 51 -15.40 27.62 1.74
CA MET A 51 -14.99 26.22 1.85
C MET A 51 -15.86 25.31 0.97
N LYS A 52 -17.18 25.49 0.99
CA LYS A 52 -18.09 24.75 0.11
C LYS A 52 -17.73 24.94 -1.36
N ASN A 53 -17.42 26.15 -1.79
CA ASN A 53 -17.04 26.46 -3.17
C ASN A 53 -15.71 25.81 -3.57
N ARG A 54 -14.74 25.74 -2.64
CA ARG A 54 -13.49 24.99 -2.86
C ARG A 54 -13.76 23.49 -2.98
N LEU A 55 -14.48 22.91 -2.02
CA LEU A 55 -14.82 21.48 -2.01
C LEU A 55 -15.69 21.09 -3.22
N ASN A 56 -16.55 21.97 -3.72
CA ASN A 56 -17.39 21.70 -4.88
C ASN A 56 -16.57 21.35 -6.15
N LYS A 57 -15.35 21.90 -6.26
CA LYS A 57 -14.44 21.64 -7.39
C LYS A 57 -13.81 20.25 -7.35
N THR A 58 -13.79 19.61 -6.19
CA THR A 58 -13.04 18.36 -5.97
C THR A 58 -13.84 17.23 -5.35
N ALA A 59 -15.04 17.53 -4.85
CA ALA A 59 -15.99 16.53 -4.39
C ALA A 59 -16.47 15.66 -5.57
N PRO A 60 -16.53 14.33 -5.36
CA PRO A 60 -17.08 13.38 -6.32
C PRO A 60 -18.36 13.83 -7.02
N PRO A 61 -18.55 13.50 -8.31
CA PRO A 61 -19.88 13.55 -8.91
C PRO A 61 -20.78 12.53 -8.22
N CYS A 62 -22.07 12.85 -8.13
CA CYS A 62 -23.09 11.97 -7.57
C CYS A 62 -24.47 12.40 -8.07
N GLU A 63 -25.12 11.52 -8.84
CA GLU A 63 -26.47 11.74 -9.38
C GLU A 63 -27.52 11.02 -8.52
N PHE A 64 -28.06 11.76 -7.55
CA PHE A 64 -29.13 11.28 -6.67
C PHE A 64 -30.49 11.77 -7.18
N LYS A 65 -31.50 10.90 -7.29
CA LYS A 65 -32.87 11.27 -7.70
C LYS A 65 -33.40 12.36 -6.74
N GLY A 66 -33.71 13.55 -7.27
CA GLY A 66 -34.03 14.75 -6.46
C GLY A 66 -32.85 15.72 -6.20
N GLY A 67 -31.66 15.46 -6.75
CA GLY A 67 -30.52 16.40 -6.86
C GLY A 67 -29.85 16.84 -5.55
N GLY A 68 -30.30 16.30 -4.41
CA GLY A 68 -30.01 16.87 -3.09
C GLY A 68 -28.75 16.34 -2.40
N PHE A 69 -28.35 15.09 -2.62
CA PHE A 69 -27.37 14.43 -1.75
C PHE A 69 -25.96 15.05 -1.82
N ARG A 70 -25.41 15.24 -3.03
CA ARG A 70 -24.12 15.93 -3.22
C ARG A 70 -24.09 17.32 -2.62
N THR A 71 -25.15 18.08 -2.87
CA THR A 71 -25.32 19.44 -2.36
C THR A 71 -25.42 19.44 -0.83
N TRP A 72 -26.14 18.48 -0.25
CA TRP A 72 -26.26 18.28 1.19
C TRP A 72 -24.92 17.92 1.81
N ALA A 73 -24.22 16.92 1.27
CA ALA A 73 -22.91 16.48 1.74
C ALA A 73 -21.88 17.63 1.76
N LEU A 74 -21.79 18.39 0.66
CA LEU A 74 -20.93 19.56 0.57
C LEU A 74 -21.21 20.60 1.67
N LYS A 75 -22.48 20.82 2.02
CA LYS A 75 -22.87 21.73 3.11
C LYS A 75 -22.49 21.16 4.48
N VAL A 76 -22.78 19.88 4.74
CA VAL A 76 -22.44 19.21 6.00
C VAL A 76 -20.93 19.29 6.25
N VAL A 77 -20.14 18.86 5.26
CA VAL A 77 -18.68 18.84 5.36
C VAL A 77 -18.10 20.23 5.53
N SER A 78 -18.55 21.22 4.72
CA SER A 78 -18.00 22.57 4.82
C SER A 78 -18.25 23.22 6.18
N CYS A 79 -19.42 22.95 6.79
CA CYS A 79 -19.75 23.44 8.13
C CYS A 79 -18.94 22.73 9.22
N VAL A 80 -18.75 21.40 9.12
CA VAL A 80 -17.98 20.63 10.13
C VAL A 80 -16.49 20.96 10.10
N LEU A 81 -15.92 21.17 8.91
CA LEU A 81 -14.51 21.52 8.76
C LEU A 81 -14.19 22.93 9.26
N HIS A 82 -15.15 23.86 9.24
CA HIS A 82 -14.95 25.24 9.63
C HIS A 82 -15.39 25.52 11.09
N LYS A 83 -14.54 25.18 12.07
CA LYS A 83 -14.69 25.62 13.47
C LYS A 83 -13.95 26.96 13.70
N PRO A 84 -14.49 27.91 14.50
CA PRO A 84 -15.75 27.89 15.24
C PRO A 84 -16.77 28.80 14.55
N CYS A 85 -17.64 28.28 13.68
CA CYS A 85 -18.78 29.07 13.25
C CYS A 85 -19.73 29.33 14.44
N LYS A 86 -19.51 30.42 15.20
CA LYS A 86 -20.36 30.85 16.32
C LYS A 86 -21.79 31.13 15.87
N GLN A 87 -21.97 31.55 14.60
CA GLN A 87 -23.27 31.81 13.98
C GLN A 87 -24.06 30.53 13.66
N CYS A 88 -23.41 29.36 13.67
CA CYS A 88 -24.00 28.07 13.33
C CYS A 88 -24.48 27.29 14.58
N GLY A 89 -24.82 27.93 15.70
CA GLY A 89 -25.36 27.23 16.89
C GLY A 89 -24.34 26.49 17.76
N GLY A 90 -23.04 26.75 17.61
CA GLY A 90 -21.98 26.29 18.53
C GLY A 90 -21.59 24.80 18.43
N ILE A 91 -20.94 24.28 19.48
CA ILE A 91 -20.40 22.90 19.57
C ILE A 91 -21.49 21.84 19.30
N ASN A 92 -22.74 22.12 19.69
CA ASN A 92 -23.87 21.21 19.52
C ASN A 92 -24.28 20.98 18.05
N LEU A 93 -24.19 21.98 17.16
CA LEU A 93 -24.47 21.76 15.73
C LEU A 93 -23.37 20.90 15.09
N ASN A 94 -22.11 21.16 15.42
CA ASN A 94 -20.99 20.37 14.90
C ASN A 94 -21.11 18.90 15.31
N ASN A 95 -21.46 18.60 16.56
CA ASN A 95 -21.68 17.22 17.01
C ASN A 95 -22.86 16.56 16.27
N LYS A 96 -23.93 17.30 15.97
CA LYS A 96 -25.08 16.79 15.18
C LYS A 96 -24.72 16.50 13.72
N LEU A 97 -23.95 17.39 13.08
CA LEU A 97 -23.47 17.20 11.71
C LEU A 97 -22.40 16.09 11.63
N GLU A 98 -21.52 15.97 12.63
CA GLU A 98 -20.58 14.85 12.77
C GLU A 98 -21.33 13.51 12.96
N ASN A 99 -22.48 13.52 13.66
CA ASN A 99 -23.35 12.34 13.78
C ASN A 99 -24.06 11.99 12.47
N ALA A 100 -24.57 12.98 11.73
CA ALA A 100 -25.17 12.77 10.41
C ALA A 100 -24.16 12.13 9.44
N TRP A 101 -22.95 12.69 9.42
CA TRP A 101 -21.82 12.15 8.66
C TRP A 101 -21.45 10.72 9.10
N SER A 102 -21.37 10.46 10.41
CA SER A 102 -21.09 9.10 10.93
C SER A 102 -22.14 8.09 10.48
N LYS A 103 -23.42 8.45 10.55
CA LYS A 103 -24.52 7.56 10.14
C LYS A 103 -24.50 7.23 8.64
N CYS A 104 -24.07 8.14 7.76
CA CYS A 104 -23.86 7.82 6.35
C CYS A 104 -22.76 6.75 6.17
N ILE A 105 -21.70 6.83 6.98
CA ILE A 105 -20.61 5.85 6.95
C ILE A 105 -21.09 4.50 7.48
N ASP A 106 -21.79 4.50 8.61
CA ASP A 106 -22.33 3.28 9.23
C ASP A 106 -23.32 2.57 8.28
N LEU A 107 -24.19 3.32 7.60
CA LEU A 107 -25.10 2.78 6.59
C LEU A 107 -24.33 2.00 5.52
N ILE A 108 -23.29 2.59 4.92
CA ILE A 108 -22.44 1.90 3.93
C ILE A 108 -21.78 0.64 4.49
N LEU A 109 -21.36 0.67 5.75
CA LEU A 109 -20.70 -0.47 6.38
C LEU A 109 -21.66 -1.63 6.66
N GLU A 110 -22.96 -1.34 6.78
CA GLU A 110 -24.03 -2.30 7.06
C GLU A 110 -24.71 -2.84 5.79
N THR A 111 -24.58 -2.15 4.65
CA THR A 111 -25.12 -2.60 3.36
C THR A 111 -24.36 -3.81 2.77
N ASP A 112 -25.11 -4.76 2.18
CA ASP A 112 -24.64 -6.00 1.56
C ASP A 112 -25.33 -6.32 0.20
N GLU A 113 -25.09 -7.51 -0.36
CA GLU A 113 -25.68 -8.00 -1.62
C GLU A 113 -27.22 -8.01 -1.64
N ALA A 114 -27.86 -8.22 -0.50
CA ALA A 114 -29.30 -8.32 -0.39
C ALA A 114 -29.96 -6.95 -0.24
N SER A 115 -29.16 -5.88 -0.16
CA SER A 115 -29.68 -4.56 0.13
C SER A 115 -30.32 -3.93 -1.11
N ASN A 116 -31.57 -3.51 -0.96
CA ASN A 116 -32.41 -3.06 -2.06
C ASN A 116 -32.09 -1.60 -2.45
N TRP A 117 -31.74 -1.38 -3.71
CA TRP A 117 -31.55 -0.05 -4.31
C TRP A 117 -32.56 0.15 -5.43
N ASN A 118 -33.09 1.37 -5.57
CA ASN A 118 -33.84 1.72 -6.77
C ASN A 118 -32.91 1.72 -8.01
N SER A 119 -33.44 1.25 -9.16
CA SER A 119 -32.67 1.05 -10.41
C SER A 119 -32.04 2.31 -11.01
N ASP A 120 -32.56 3.49 -10.67
CA ASP A 120 -32.22 4.77 -11.32
C ASP A 120 -31.21 5.61 -10.51
N ILE A 121 -30.48 5.00 -9.57
CA ILE A 121 -29.65 5.72 -8.60
C ILE A 121 -28.17 5.55 -8.90
N ASP A 122 -27.42 6.65 -8.88
CA ASP A 122 -25.95 6.64 -8.95
C ASP A 122 -25.34 6.17 -7.63
N VAL A 123 -25.46 4.87 -7.38
CA VAL A 123 -24.92 4.23 -6.19
C VAL A 123 -23.41 4.41 -6.11
N PHE A 124 -22.71 4.36 -7.25
CA PHE A 124 -21.27 4.60 -7.31
C PHE A 124 -20.91 5.99 -6.75
N GLY A 125 -21.56 7.04 -7.25
CA GLY A 125 -21.34 8.41 -6.79
C GLY A 125 -21.71 8.63 -5.33
N ILE A 126 -22.76 7.97 -4.83
CA ILE A 126 -23.16 8.04 -3.41
C ILE A 126 -22.09 7.45 -2.50
N TYR A 127 -21.64 6.21 -2.78
CA TYR A 127 -20.60 5.55 -1.99
C TYR A 127 -19.32 6.37 -2.00
N TRP A 128 -18.92 6.84 -3.19
CA TRP A 128 -17.70 7.61 -3.32
C TRP A 128 -17.76 8.96 -2.62
N LEU A 129 -18.92 9.62 -2.65
CA LEU A 129 -19.13 10.87 -1.92
C LEU A 129 -19.09 10.67 -0.41
N ILE A 130 -19.78 9.65 0.14
CA ILE A 130 -19.72 9.33 1.58
C ILE A 130 -18.29 8.96 1.98
N TYR A 131 -17.57 8.27 1.11
CA TYR A 131 -16.18 7.92 1.32
C TYR A 131 -15.26 9.16 1.36
N TRP A 132 -15.40 10.04 0.37
CA TRP A 132 -14.72 11.34 0.34
C TRP A 132 -15.04 12.16 1.58
N MET A 133 -16.28 12.11 2.06
CA MET A 133 -16.63 12.67 3.36
C MET A 133 -15.72 12.00 4.40
N ALA A 134 -15.81 10.69 4.64
CA ALA A 134 -15.00 9.97 5.65
C ALA A 134 -13.50 10.35 5.65
N GLU A 135 -12.82 10.42 4.50
CA GLU A 135 -11.41 10.82 4.42
C GLU A 135 -11.14 12.22 5.00
N LEU A 136 -12.03 13.18 4.76
CA LEU A 136 -11.91 14.53 5.31
C LEU A 136 -12.04 14.55 6.84
N ARG A 137 -12.76 13.58 7.41
CA ARG A 137 -12.97 13.45 8.86
C ARG A 137 -11.67 13.12 9.55
N ASP A 138 -10.97 12.14 8.98
CA ASP A 138 -9.76 11.59 9.56
C ASP A 138 -8.65 12.64 9.53
N LYS A 139 -8.51 13.39 8.42
CA LYS A 139 -7.57 14.53 8.35
C LYS A 139 -7.86 15.63 9.38
N GLN A 140 -9.14 15.90 9.67
CA GLN A 140 -9.51 16.87 10.71
C GLN A 140 -9.13 16.38 12.12
N ARG A 141 -9.13 15.06 12.37
CA ARG A 141 -8.73 14.49 13.65
C ARG A 141 -7.22 14.48 13.83
N THR A 142 -6.46 14.21 12.76
CA THR A 142 -5.00 14.09 12.81
C THR A 142 -4.30 15.44 12.93
N SER A 143 -4.89 16.50 12.35
CA SER A 143 -4.46 17.90 12.55
C SER A 143 -4.67 18.42 13.98
N ARG A 144 -5.40 17.69 14.85
CA ARG A 144 -5.58 18.01 16.28
C ARG A 144 -4.55 17.32 17.20
N GLY A 145 -3.45 16.79 16.66
CA GLY A 145 -2.39 16.16 17.45
C GLY A 145 -2.74 14.78 18.02
N VAL A 146 -3.81 14.13 17.52
CA VAL A 146 -4.02 12.70 17.75
C VAL A 146 -3.03 11.96 16.85
N PRO A 147 -2.03 11.23 17.41
CA PRO A 147 -1.00 10.60 16.60
C PRO A 147 -1.59 9.63 15.58
N TRP A 148 -1.04 9.66 14.36
CA TRP A 148 -1.31 8.72 13.26
C TRP A 148 -0.86 7.27 13.57
N SER A 149 -0.66 6.92 14.84
CA SER A 149 -0.25 5.60 15.28
C SER A 149 -1.47 4.65 15.27
N GLU A 150 -1.46 3.74 14.30
CA GLU A 150 -2.14 2.44 14.31
C GLU A 150 -3.68 2.38 14.38
N MET A 151 -4.41 3.46 14.68
CA MET A 151 -5.82 3.32 15.11
C MET A 151 -6.92 3.52 14.05
N SER A 152 -6.62 3.87 12.79
CA SER A 152 -7.70 4.19 11.81
C SER A 152 -7.54 3.69 10.38
N ARG A 153 -6.65 2.73 10.07
CA ARG A 153 -6.82 1.88 8.87
C ARG A 153 -7.93 0.81 9.06
N SER A 154 -8.52 0.76 10.25
CA SER A 154 -9.40 -0.33 10.70
C SER A 154 -10.90 0.01 10.74
N GLN A 155 -11.32 1.27 10.52
CA GLN A 155 -12.75 1.64 10.63
C GLN A 155 -13.52 1.68 9.31
N MET A 156 -12.87 1.82 8.15
CA MET A 156 -13.47 1.39 6.87
C MET A 156 -12.55 0.36 6.23
N PRO A 157 -12.93 -0.93 6.20
CA PRO A 157 -12.11 -1.91 5.52
C PRO A 157 -12.11 -1.59 4.02
N PRO A 158 -10.94 -1.43 3.38
CA PRO A 158 -10.79 -1.53 1.91
C PRO A 158 -11.54 -2.73 1.33
N LYS A 159 -11.65 -3.80 2.13
CA LYS A 159 -12.37 -5.03 1.81
C LYS A 159 -13.89 -4.93 1.92
N THR A 160 -14.50 -3.99 2.66
CA THR A 160 -15.98 -3.84 2.67
C THR A 160 -16.43 -3.11 1.41
N ILE A 161 -15.65 -2.12 0.99
CA ILE A 161 -15.75 -1.46 -0.32
C ILE A 161 -15.50 -2.49 -1.42
N GLN A 162 -14.33 -3.15 -1.46
CA GLN A 162 -14.07 -4.21 -2.44
C GLN A 162 -15.02 -5.41 -2.35
N ALA A 163 -15.56 -5.76 -1.18
CA ALA A 163 -16.58 -6.79 -1.04
C ALA A 163 -17.88 -6.29 -1.65
N ALA A 164 -18.43 -5.16 -1.19
CA ALA A 164 -19.59 -4.52 -1.81
C ALA A 164 -19.42 -4.36 -3.34
N TYR A 165 -18.21 -4.08 -3.85
CA TYR A 165 -17.92 -4.04 -5.29
C TYR A 165 -17.74 -5.41 -5.97
N LYS A 166 -17.14 -6.40 -5.30
CA LYS A 166 -17.06 -7.79 -5.80
C LYS A 166 -18.44 -8.43 -5.90
N GLN A 167 -19.32 -7.96 -5.04
CA GLN A 167 -20.62 -8.52 -4.73
C GLN A 167 -21.76 -7.76 -5.43
N ASN A 168 -21.51 -6.54 -5.93
CA ASN A 168 -22.50 -5.75 -6.66
C ASN A 168 -21.94 -5.04 -7.92
N VAL A 169 -22.79 -5.01 -8.95
CA VAL A 169 -22.66 -4.35 -10.27
C VAL A 169 -22.58 -2.80 -10.19
N LEU A 170 -22.43 -2.21 -8.99
CA LEU A 170 -22.73 -0.80 -8.61
C LEU A 170 -21.68 0.25 -9.02
N GLY A 171 -21.09 0.07 -10.19
CA GLY A 171 -20.11 0.95 -10.82
C GLY A 171 -19.50 0.31 -12.06
N VAL A 172 -20.10 -0.80 -12.52
CA VAL A 172 -19.60 -1.60 -13.64
C VAL A 172 -19.56 -0.76 -14.90
N GLU A 173 -20.51 0.15 -15.13
CA GLU A 173 -20.46 1.01 -16.32
C GLU A 173 -19.35 2.06 -16.24
N GLN A 174 -19.19 2.79 -15.14
CA GLN A 174 -18.09 3.77 -15.02
C GLN A 174 -16.71 3.08 -15.07
N ILE A 175 -16.58 1.90 -14.46
CA ILE A 175 -15.35 1.10 -14.52
C ILE A 175 -15.17 0.50 -15.93
N LYS A 176 -16.21 0.00 -16.59
CA LYS A 176 -16.14 -0.47 -17.99
C LYS A 176 -15.73 0.66 -18.91
N THR A 177 -16.35 1.85 -18.80
CA THR A 177 -15.98 3.04 -19.56
C THR A 177 -14.54 3.44 -19.27
N ALA A 178 -14.12 3.42 -18.01
CA ALA A 178 -12.73 3.65 -17.64
C ALA A 178 -11.79 2.63 -18.31
N ILE A 179 -12.09 1.33 -18.23
CA ILE A 179 -11.32 0.24 -18.87
C ILE A 179 -11.25 0.43 -20.39
N GLN A 180 -12.35 0.77 -21.05
CA GLN A 180 -12.40 1.09 -22.47
C GLN A 180 -11.59 2.35 -22.82
N ARG A 181 -11.53 3.33 -21.91
CA ARG A 181 -10.66 4.50 -22.07
C ARG A 181 -9.19 4.14 -21.88
N VAL A 182 -8.84 3.20 -20.98
CA VAL A 182 -7.44 2.76 -20.79
C VAL A 182 -6.82 2.29 -22.11
N SER A 183 -7.56 1.54 -22.93
CA SER A 183 -7.04 1.04 -24.21
C SER A 183 -6.89 2.12 -25.28
N THR A 184 -7.55 3.28 -25.14
CA THR A 184 -7.52 4.38 -26.12
C THR A 184 -6.57 5.51 -25.74
N ILE A 185 -6.18 5.64 -24.46
CA ILE A 185 -5.32 6.72 -23.97
C ILE A 185 -3.86 6.57 -24.44
N GLY A 186 -3.45 5.39 -24.91
CA GLY A 186 -2.07 5.14 -25.37
C GLY A 186 -1.01 5.17 -24.27
N PHE A 187 -1.42 5.20 -22.99
CA PHE A 187 -0.56 5.12 -21.82
C PHE A 187 -0.32 3.67 -21.39
N CYS A 188 0.73 3.42 -20.61
CA CYS A 188 1.04 2.07 -20.12
C CYS A 188 -0.08 1.51 -19.23
N GLN A 189 -0.82 0.54 -19.75
CA GLN A 189 -1.91 -0.11 -19.02
C GLN A 189 -1.39 -0.74 -17.71
N TYR A 190 -0.26 -1.45 -17.76
CA TYR A 190 0.33 -2.09 -16.58
C TYR A 190 0.57 -1.10 -15.43
N ARG A 191 1.15 0.08 -15.71
CA ARG A 191 1.42 1.09 -14.68
C ARG A 191 0.14 1.63 -14.07
N LEU A 192 -0.87 1.88 -14.91
CA LEU A 192 -2.17 2.37 -14.47
C LEU A 192 -2.87 1.36 -13.55
N TRP A 193 -2.94 0.09 -13.98
CA TRP A 193 -3.53 -1.00 -13.19
C TRP A 193 -2.76 -1.26 -11.90
N SER A 194 -1.42 -1.22 -11.96
CA SER A 194 -0.55 -1.37 -10.79
C SER A 194 -0.80 -0.25 -9.78
N LEU A 195 -0.88 1.00 -10.23
CA LEU A 195 -1.16 2.13 -9.35
C LEU A 195 -2.56 2.03 -8.74
N ALA A 196 -3.60 1.80 -9.57
CA ALA A 196 -4.98 1.66 -9.10
C ALA A 196 -5.10 0.58 -8.03
N THR A 197 -4.56 -0.62 -8.30
CA THR A 197 -4.57 -1.74 -7.34
C THR A 197 -3.72 -1.49 -6.08
N ALA A 198 -2.69 -0.64 -6.17
CA ALA A 198 -1.89 -0.23 -5.02
C ALA A 198 -2.65 0.72 -4.08
N THR A 199 -3.58 1.52 -4.61
CA THR A 199 -4.38 2.43 -3.79
C THR A 199 -5.21 1.66 -2.76
N THR A 200 -5.52 2.31 -1.65
CA THR A 200 -6.41 1.75 -0.62
C THR A 200 -7.78 1.34 -1.18
N HIS A 201 -8.22 1.93 -2.29
CA HIS A 201 -9.55 1.69 -2.88
C HIS A 201 -9.51 0.74 -4.08
N GLY A 202 -8.31 0.31 -4.48
CA GLY A 202 -8.11 -0.61 -5.59
C GLY A 202 -8.65 -0.08 -6.91
N ILE A 203 -9.35 -0.95 -7.64
CA ILE A 203 -9.89 -0.66 -8.98
C ILE A 203 -10.86 0.53 -9.02
N VAL A 204 -11.49 0.86 -7.89
CA VAL A 204 -12.45 1.97 -7.78
C VAL A 204 -11.79 3.33 -8.07
N THR A 205 -10.49 3.45 -7.82
CA THR A 205 -9.74 4.69 -8.11
C THR A 205 -9.48 4.88 -9.61
N LEU A 206 -9.66 3.84 -10.43
CA LEU A 206 -9.25 3.82 -11.84
C LEU A 206 -9.88 4.94 -12.69
N PRO A 207 -11.21 5.19 -12.68
CA PRO A 207 -11.81 6.25 -13.48
C PRO A 207 -11.22 7.63 -13.16
N PHE A 208 -10.94 7.89 -11.88
CA PHE A 208 -10.42 9.18 -11.43
C PHE A 208 -8.94 9.36 -11.76
N ILE A 209 -8.14 8.29 -11.68
CA ILE A 209 -6.74 8.34 -12.15
C ILE A 209 -6.75 8.66 -13.65
N ILE A 210 -7.63 8.03 -14.43
CA ILE A 210 -7.78 8.27 -15.86
C ILE A 210 -8.17 9.72 -16.17
N ASP A 211 -9.15 10.28 -15.46
CA ASP A 211 -9.56 11.68 -15.64
C ASP A 211 -8.50 12.68 -15.20
N ALA A 212 -7.60 12.25 -14.30
CA ALA A 212 -6.47 13.01 -13.82
C ALA A 212 -5.20 12.81 -14.67
N LEU A 213 -5.20 11.87 -15.63
CA LEU A 213 -4.01 11.49 -16.37
C LEU A 213 -3.41 12.71 -17.07
N PRO A 214 -2.11 12.98 -16.87
CA PRO A 214 -1.45 14.05 -17.59
C PRO A 214 -1.40 13.73 -19.09
N SER A 215 -1.81 14.69 -19.92
CA SER A 215 -1.96 14.53 -21.38
C SER A 215 -0.65 14.23 -22.14
N PHE A 216 0.50 14.33 -21.48
CA PHE A 216 1.85 14.26 -22.09
C PHE A 216 2.65 13.02 -21.65
N LEU A 217 2.06 12.08 -20.91
CA LEU A 217 2.73 10.81 -20.59
C LEU A 217 2.80 9.91 -21.84
N ASN A 218 3.98 9.31 -22.05
CA ASN A 218 4.54 8.89 -23.33
C ASN A 218 3.78 7.77 -24.09
N GLN A 219 3.80 7.82 -25.43
CA GLN A 219 3.14 6.88 -26.35
C GLN A 219 3.89 5.55 -26.58
N LYS A 220 5.08 5.36 -25.97
CA LYS A 220 5.91 4.16 -26.21
C LYS A 220 5.36 2.86 -25.59
N HIS A 221 4.24 2.93 -24.88
CA HIS A 221 3.66 1.81 -24.15
C HIS A 221 2.36 1.27 -24.77
N GLN A 222 2.11 1.54 -26.06
CA GLN A 222 0.90 1.09 -26.77
C GLN A 222 0.68 -0.43 -26.70
N ASP A 223 1.76 -1.21 -26.76
CA ASP A 223 1.71 -2.69 -26.71
C ASP A 223 1.67 -3.27 -25.28
N CYS A 224 1.72 -2.44 -24.24
CA CYS A 224 1.66 -2.92 -22.86
C CYS A 224 0.24 -3.33 -22.47
N THR A 225 0.11 -4.43 -21.72
CA THR A 225 -1.18 -4.93 -21.23
C THR A 225 -1.35 -4.63 -19.73
N ALA A 226 -2.53 -4.91 -19.18
CA ALA A 226 -2.76 -4.84 -17.74
C ALA A 226 -1.85 -5.78 -16.92
N GLN A 227 -1.30 -6.83 -17.54
CA GLN A 227 -0.49 -7.85 -16.87
C GLN A 227 1.01 -7.67 -17.06
N ALA A 228 1.44 -6.99 -18.13
CA ALA A 228 2.86 -6.84 -18.44
C ALA A 228 3.18 -5.49 -19.09
N CYS A 229 4.26 -4.87 -18.60
CA CYS A 229 4.92 -3.75 -19.25
C CYS A 229 6.10 -4.27 -20.08
N LEU A 230 6.01 -4.20 -21.42
CA LEU A 230 7.04 -4.73 -22.32
C LEU A 230 8.37 -3.99 -22.17
N LEU A 231 8.33 -2.66 -22.04
CA LEU A 231 9.54 -1.84 -21.83
C LEU A 231 10.11 -1.96 -20.42
N GLY A 232 9.29 -2.36 -19.43
CA GLY A 232 9.77 -2.56 -18.06
C GLY A 232 10.69 -3.77 -17.91
N GLY A 233 10.48 -4.80 -18.74
CA GLY A 233 11.29 -6.01 -18.76
C GLY A 233 12.62 -5.89 -19.50
N GLU A 234 12.85 -4.81 -20.24
CA GLU A 234 14.04 -4.65 -21.08
C GLU A 234 15.33 -4.65 -20.26
N ASN A 235 16.35 -5.37 -20.78
CA ASN A 235 17.68 -5.36 -20.20
C ASN A 235 18.33 -3.98 -20.46
N SER A 236 18.35 -3.15 -19.43
CA SER A 236 18.91 -1.79 -19.50
C SER A 236 20.41 -1.70 -19.30
N THR A 237 21.12 -2.84 -19.19
CA THR A 237 22.56 -2.86 -18.87
C THR A 237 23.42 -2.30 -20.01
N GLU A 238 22.98 -2.48 -21.25
CA GLU A 238 23.71 -2.13 -22.48
C GLU A 238 23.12 -0.91 -23.19
N LYS A 239 22.18 -0.20 -22.56
CA LYS A 239 21.64 1.04 -23.10
C LYS A 239 22.75 2.07 -23.29
N ARG A 240 22.86 2.63 -24.51
CA ARG A 240 23.76 3.75 -24.79
C ARG A 240 23.58 4.86 -23.76
N GLN A 241 24.69 5.39 -23.28
CA GLN A 241 24.66 6.39 -22.23
C GLN A 241 24.04 7.70 -22.71
N LEU A 242 23.24 8.31 -21.84
CA LEU A 242 22.55 9.56 -22.09
C LEU A 242 23.55 10.69 -22.28
N HIS A 243 23.30 11.53 -23.28
CA HIS A 243 23.94 12.82 -23.42
C HIS A 243 22.95 13.92 -23.03
N ARG A 244 23.44 14.92 -22.29
CA ARG A 244 22.65 16.07 -21.83
C ARG A 244 23.28 17.34 -22.36
N ARG A 245 22.49 18.24 -22.95
CA ARG A 245 22.96 19.56 -23.42
C ARG A 245 24.22 19.50 -24.32
N CYS A 246 24.40 18.41 -25.07
CA CYS A 246 25.43 18.30 -26.11
C CYS A 246 24.94 17.45 -27.28
N ASN A 247 25.63 17.52 -28.41
CA ASN A 247 25.25 16.84 -29.67
C ASN A 247 25.58 15.34 -29.70
N GLY A 248 25.75 14.70 -28.53
CA GLY A 248 26.03 13.26 -28.45
C GLY A 248 27.49 12.87 -28.69
N SER A 249 28.41 13.84 -28.67
CA SER A 249 29.81 13.68 -29.06
C SER A 249 30.82 14.09 -27.97
N CYS A 250 30.38 14.31 -26.73
CA CYS A 250 31.33 14.63 -25.66
C CYS A 250 32.10 13.39 -25.24
N ASP A 251 33.39 13.56 -24.93
CA ASP A 251 34.21 12.47 -24.44
C ASP A 251 33.73 11.97 -23.07
N PRO A 252 33.78 10.65 -22.81
CA PRO A 252 33.46 10.11 -21.51
C PRO A 252 34.67 10.26 -20.56
N ILE A 253 34.40 10.71 -19.34
CA ILE A 253 35.41 10.87 -18.28
C ILE A 253 35.51 9.62 -17.42
N LEU A 254 36.71 9.34 -16.91
CA LEU A 254 36.94 8.28 -15.94
C LEU A 254 36.48 8.74 -14.55
N CYS A 255 35.62 7.95 -13.91
CA CYS A 255 35.12 8.27 -12.57
C CYS A 255 36.20 7.93 -11.54
N LYS A 256 36.73 8.94 -10.85
CA LYS A 256 37.66 8.74 -9.72
C LYS A 256 36.85 8.55 -8.45
N VAL A 257 36.56 7.29 -8.16
CA VAL A 257 35.83 6.89 -6.95
C VAL A 257 36.85 6.60 -5.84
N GLU A 258 36.63 7.19 -4.67
CA GLU A 258 37.47 7.06 -3.48
C GLU A 258 36.74 6.27 -2.39
N ASP A 259 37.48 5.48 -1.63
CA ASP A 259 36.96 4.76 -0.47
C ASP A 259 36.94 5.72 0.74
N VAL A 260 35.74 6.16 1.14
CA VAL A 260 35.49 7.04 2.27
C VAL A 260 34.74 6.26 3.34
N GLY A 261 35.50 5.72 4.31
CA GLY A 261 34.99 4.71 5.25
C GLY A 261 34.63 3.42 4.51
N ASP A 262 33.44 2.86 4.78
CA ASP A 262 32.96 1.62 4.14
C ASP A 262 32.27 1.86 2.78
N ARG A 263 32.57 2.96 2.08
CA ARG A 263 31.84 3.39 0.87
C ARG A 263 32.73 3.92 -0.21
N CYS A 264 32.35 3.61 -1.44
CA CYS A 264 32.95 4.18 -2.63
C CYS A 264 32.16 5.44 -3.05
N LEU A 265 32.76 6.63 -2.94
CA LEU A 265 32.16 7.92 -3.30
C LEU A 265 32.93 8.59 -4.42
N TRP A 266 32.24 9.30 -5.31
CA TRP A 266 32.90 10.16 -6.28
C TRP A 266 32.99 11.59 -5.73
N ILE A 267 34.20 12.02 -5.37
CA ILE A 267 34.48 13.34 -4.81
C ILE A 267 34.44 14.40 -5.91
N LEU A 268 33.73 15.50 -5.66
CA LEU A 268 33.67 16.62 -6.58
C LEU A 268 35.04 17.35 -6.63
N PRO A 269 35.50 17.82 -7.81
CA PRO A 269 36.83 18.41 -8.00
C PRO A 269 37.21 19.51 -6.99
N ASP A 270 36.28 20.40 -6.67
CA ASP A 270 36.52 21.52 -5.74
C ASP A 270 36.82 21.06 -4.31
N ASN A 271 36.43 19.82 -3.95
CA ASN A 271 36.59 19.26 -2.62
C ASN A 271 37.76 18.25 -2.53
N GLN A 272 38.45 17.95 -3.63
CA GLN A 272 39.58 17.00 -3.63
C GLN A 272 40.79 17.51 -2.83
N ARG A 273 40.99 18.83 -2.77
CA ARG A 273 42.06 19.46 -1.96
C ARG A 273 41.74 19.51 -0.47
N ASP A 274 40.46 19.55 -0.11
CA ASP A 274 40.03 19.58 1.29
C ASP A 274 40.20 18.21 1.96
N LEU A 275 39.93 17.11 1.25
CA LEU A 275 40.12 15.74 1.78
C LEU A 275 41.58 15.37 2.03
N SER A 276 42.52 16.02 1.34
CA SER A 276 43.95 15.77 1.48
C SER A 276 44.59 16.56 2.62
N ASN A 277 43.93 17.61 3.12
CA ASN A 277 44.43 18.48 4.19
C ASN A 277 43.67 18.35 5.52
N ASP A 278 42.37 18.04 5.47
CA ASP A 278 41.59 17.68 6.66
C ASP A 278 41.69 16.16 6.85
N GLY A 279 42.66 15.73 7.67
CA GLY A 279 42.58 14.41 8.28
C GLY A 279 41.21 14.29 8.93
N GLN A 280 40.33 13.46 8.35
CA GLN A 280 38.91 13.40 8.71
C GLN A 280 38.78 13.41 10.24
N SER A 281 38.30 14.53 10.78
CA SER A 281 37.95 14.57 12.20
C SER A 281 36.86 13.52 12.42
N PRO A 282 37.07 12.53 13.31
CA PRO A 282 36.11 11.47 13.54
C PRO A 282 34.84 12.10 14.15
N GLY A 283 33.83 12.38 13.31
CA GLY A 283 32.59 12.97 13.79
C GLY A 283 31.63 13.52 12.74
N ASN A 284 32.11 14.05 11.60
CA ASN A 284 31.24 14.64 10.57
C ASN A 284 31.35 13.88 9.24
N PRO A 285 30.36 13.02 8.90
CA PRO A 285 30.36 12.31 7.62
C PRO A 285 30.26 13.29 6.44
N LEU A 286 31.04 13.03 5.39
CA LEU A 286 31.07 13.84 4.17
C LEU A 286 29.66 13.94 3.54
N PRO A 287 29.06 15.13 3.37
CA PRO A 287 27.74 15.25 2.81
C PRO A 287 27.75 14.91 1.32
N PHE A 288 26.99 13.89 0.91
CA PHE A 288 26.93 13.44 -0.48
C PHE A 288 25.51 13.35 -1.00
N MET A 289 25.37 13.42 -2.32
CA MET A 289 24.13 13.19 -3.06
C MET A 289 24.11 11.76 -3.60
N ALA A 290 23.10 10.97 -3.27
CA ALA A 290 22.86 9.69 -3.92
C ALA A 290 21.98 9.88 -5.16
N ILE A 291 22.37 9.31 -6.29
CA ILE A 291 21.59 9.36 -7.53
C ILE A 291 20.71 8.11 -7.62
N SER A 292 19.41 8.32 -7.66
CA SER A 292 18.38 7.31 -7.86
C SER A 292 17.78 7.50 -9.26
N HIS A 293 18.17 6.65 -10.22
CA HIS A 293 17.86 6.87 -11.64
C HIS A 293 17.25 5.67 -12.34
N VAL A 294 16.77 5.90 -13.56
CA VAL A 294 16.25 4.86 -14.45
C VAL A 294 17.30 4.43 -15.47
N TRP A 295 17.86 3.22 -15.35
CA TRP A 295 18.89 2.74 -16.28
C TRP A 295 18.45 2.74 -17.76
N LEU A 296 17.14 2.54 -18.04
CA LEU A 296 16.57 2.56 -19.40
C LEU A 296 16.69 3.92 -20.10
N ASP A 297 16.88 4.98 -19.32
CA ASP A 297 17.07 6.34 -19.79
C ASP A 297 18.51 6.60 -20.28
N GLY A 298 19.38 5.60 -20.19
CA GLY A 298 20.80 5.74 -20.53
C GLY A 298 21.64 6.32 -19.40
N THR A 299 21.13 6.40 -18.18
CA THR A 299 21.91 6.81 -17.00
C THR A 299 22.58 5.63 -16.29
N GLY A 300 22.56 4.44 -16.90
CA GLY A 300 23.32 3.28 -16.45
C GLY A 300 24.80 3.35 -16.85
N ARG A 301 25.44 2.19 -16.88
CA ARG A 301 26.88 2.03 -17.17
C ARG A 301 27.29 2.34 -18.61
N GLY A 302 26.34 2.22 -19.55
CA GLY A 302 26.64 2.30 -20.98
C GLY A 302 27.66 1.25 -21.45
N GLU A 303 28.25 1.49 -22.61
CA GLU A 303 29.28 0.63 -23.22
C GLU A 303 30.64 0.73 -22.51
N HIS A 304 30.88 1.82 -21.77
CA HIS A 304 32.17 2.14 -21.18
C HIS A 304 32.18 2.01 -19.65
N SER A 305 32.44 0.78 -19.22
CA SER A 305 33.11 0.42 -17.97
C SER A 305 33.79 1.55 -17.17
N GLY A 306 33.11 2.09 -16.14
CA GLY A 306 33.71 3.06 -15.19
C GLY A 306 33.89 4.47 -15.76
N LYS A 307 33.39 4.73 -16.96
CA LYS A 307 33.38 6.06 -17.57
C LYS A 307 31.96 6.57 -17.71
N VAL A 308 31.81 7.88 -17.74
CA VAL A 308 30.52 8.53 -17.97
C VAL A 308 30.67 9.72 -18.89
N ASN A 309 29.67 9.96 -19.74
CA ASN A 309 29.61 11.14 -20.59
C ASN A 309 29.81 12.43 -19.76
N THR A 310 30.80 13.25 -20.13
CA THR A 310 31.15 14.49 -19.40
C THR A 310 29.92 15.36 -19.17
N CYS A 311 29.07 15.50 -20.18
CA CYS A 311 27.89 16.35 -20.10
C CYS A 311 26.83 15.87 -19.09
N LEU A 312 26.67 14.55 -18.92
CA LEU A 312 25.77 13.97 -17.93
C LEU A 312 26.33 14.15 -16.53
N TYR A 313 27.64 13.95 -16.39
CA TYR A 313 28.34 14.19 -15.14
C TYR A 313 28.26 15.67 -14.71
N SER A 314 28.56 16.62 -15.60
CA SER A 314 28.50 18.06 -15.30
C SER A 314 27.12 18.46 -14.76
N GLN A 315 26.05 17.89 -15.32
CA GLN A 315 24.70 18.15 -14.83
C GLN A 315 24.48 17.60 -13.41
N PHE A 316 24.92 16.37 -13.10
CA PHE A 316 24.82 15.83 -11.75
C PHE A 316 25.72 16.59 -10.76
N GLN A 317 26.89 17.04 -11.19
CA GLN A 317 27.78 17.89 -10.41
C GLN A 317 27.12 19.23 -10.06
N GLU A 318 26.52 19.92 -11.03
CA GLU A 318 25.77 21.17 -10.83
C GLU A 318 24.71 20.99 -9.73
N TRP A 319 23.86 19.96 -9.85
CA TRP A 319 22.82 19.70 -8.84
C TRP A 319 23.39 19.32 -7.47
N ALA A 320 24.48 18.55 -7.41
CA ALA A 320 25.13 18.23 -6.14
C ALA A 320 25.63 19.50 -5.44
N MET A 321 26.27 20.42 -6.18
CA MET A 321 26.76 21.69 -5.67
C MET A 321 25.63 22.59 -5.19
N GLU A 322 24.55 22.73 -5.96
CA GLU A 322 23.35 23.49 -5.59
C GLU A 322 22.71 22.99 -4.27
N GLN A 323 22.82 21.68 -4.00
CA GLN A 323 22.32 21.05 -2.77
C GLN A 323 23.37 20.99 -1.65
N ASN A 324 24.51 21.68 -1.82
CA ASN A 324 25.63 21.72 -0.88
C ASN A 324 26.14 20.32 -0.52
N CYS A 325 26.29 19.44 -1.52
CA CYS A 325 26.94 18.14 -1.41
C CYS A 325 28.39 18.23 -1.91
N LYS A 326 29.29 17.52 -1.24
CA LYS A 326 30.73 17.47 -1.58
C LYS A 326 31.11 16.26 -2.44
N ALA A 327 30.24 15.26 -2.49
CA ALA A 327 30.45 14.03 -3.26
C ALA A 327 29.13 13.50 -3.85
N ILE A 328 29.26 12.57 -4.79
CA ILE A 328 28.16 11.87 -5.44
C ILE A 328 28.32 10.37 -5.18
N TRP A 329 27.22 9.70 -4.84
CA TRP A 329 27.10 8.25 -4.92
C TRP A 329 26.16 7.88 -6.07
N TRP A 330 26.65 7.10 -7.02
CA TRP A 330 25.92 6.71 -8.21
C TRP A 330 26.22 5.23 -8.53
N ASP A 331 25.24 4.35 -8.34
CA ASP A 331 25.40 2.89 -8.43
C ASP A 331 26.07 2.41 -9.73
N ALA A 332 25.87 3.12 -10.84
CA ALA A 332 26.49 2.83 -12.13
C ALA A 332 28.04 2.84 -12.05
N VAL A 333 28.60 3.76 -11.27
CA VAL A 333 30.05 4.02 -11.20
C VAL A 333 30.66 3.67 -9.84
N CYS A 334 29.92 3.85 -8.75
CA CYS A 334 30.38 3.62 -7.37
C CYS A 334 30.31 2.15 -6.96
N LEU A 335 29.52 1.30 -7.64
CA LEU A 335 29.51 -0.13 -7.32
C LEU A 335 30.72 -0.84 -7.97
N PRO A 336 31.60 -1.46 -7.17
CA PRO A 336 32.79 -2.15 -7.65
C PRO A 336 32.43 -3.40 -8.48
N ARG A 337 33.45 -3.95 -9.14
CA ARG A 337 33.35 -5.16 -9.98
C ARG A 337 33.84 -6.40 -9.24
N GLY A 338 33.51 -7.57 -9.82
CA GLY A 338 33.96 -8.85 -9.29
C GLY A 338 33.39 -9.13 -7.91
N ASP A 339 34.20 -9.75 -7.05
CA ASP A 339 33.74 -10.22 -5.74
C ASP A 339 33.34 -9.11 -4.77
N LYS A 340 33.98 -7.92 -4.88
CA LYS A 340 33.63 -6.74 -4.08
C LYS A 340 32.22 -6.22 -4.34
N LYS A 341 31.60 -6.55 -5.48
CA LYS A 341 30.21 -6.16 -5.80
C LYS A 341 29.23 -6.71 -4.78
N LYS A 342 29.44 -7.94 -4.30
CA LYS A 342 28.52 -8.61 -3.36
C LYS A 342 28.47 -7.86 -2.04
N GLU A 343 29.63 -7.44 -1.55
CA GLU A 343 29.77 -6.63 -0.34
C GLU A 343 29.14 -5.25 -0.52
N ALA A 344 29.43 -4.56 -1.63
CA ALA A 344 28.83 -3.25 -1.89
C ALA A 344 27.29 -3.28 -2.02
N LEU A 345 26.72 -4.36 -2.56
CA LEU A 345 25.26 -4.54 -2.62
C LEU A 345 24.62 -4.65 -1.23
N ARG A 346 25.32 -5.21 -0.25
CA ARG A 346 24.83 -5.26 1.15
C ARG A 346 24.64 -3.85 1.73
N TRP A 347 25.44 -2.89 1.27
CA TRP A 347 25.39 -1.50 1.74
C TRP A 347 24.48 -0.58 0.92
N MET A 348 23.83 -1.09 -0.13
CA MET A 348 23.12 -0.27 -1.11
C MET A 348 22.04 0.63 -0.48
N HIS A 349 21.16 0.06 0.33
CA HIS A 349 20.11 0.80 1.05
C HIS A 349 20.68 1.82 2.06
N LYS A 350 21.79 1.48 2.75
CA LYS A 350 22.47 2.42 3.67
C LYS A 350 23.04 3.63 2.94
N ASN A 351 23.53 3.48 1.71
CA ASN A 351 24.01 4.63 0.91
C ASN A 351 22.90 5.65 0.65
N TYR A 352 21.67 5.19 0.41
CA TYR A 352 20.51 6.09 0.27
C TYR A 352 20.05 6.69 1.61
N TYR A 353 20.09 5.91 2.69
CA TYR A 353 19.76 6.39 4.03
C TYR A 353 20.71 7.48 4.53
N ASP A 354 22.01 7.31 4.31
CA ASP A 354 23.02 8.25 4.78
C ASP A 354 23.34 9.37 3.82
N ALA A 355 22.75 9.38 2.63
CA ALA A 355 22.84 10.51 1.72
C ALA A 355 22.22 11.76 2.36
N LYS A 356 22.82 12.92 2.10
CA LYS A 356 22.23 14.20 2.46
C LYS A 356 20.94 14.43 1.68
N ILE A 357 20.99 14.11 0.38
CA ILE A 357 19.85 14.09 -0.51
C ILE A 357 19.91 12.88 -1.43
N VAL A 358 18.74 12.39 -1.85
CA VAL A 358 18.58 11.39 -2.90
C VAL A 358 17.94 12.07 -4.10
N LEU A 359 18.70 12.21 -5.18
CA LEU A 359 18.24 12.84 -6.42
C LEU A 359 17.57 11.79 -7.33
N VAL A 360 16.27 11.96 -7.57
CA VAL A 360 15.48 11.17 -8.51
C VAL A 360 15.61 11.74 -9.91
N HIS A 361 16.24 10.97 -10.80
CA HIS A 361 16.37 11.31 -12.21
C HIS A 361 15.66 10.30 -13.11
N ASP A 362 14.55 10.75 -13.70
CA ASP A 362 13.72 10.03 -14.67
C ASP A 362 13.44 10.98 -15.84
N LEU A 363 13.59 10.53 -17.09
CA LEU A 363 13.38 11.37 -18.28
C LEU A 363 11.93 11.83 -18.45
N GLU A 364 10.95 11.01 -18.08
CA GLU A 364 9.53 11.37 -18.12
C GLU A 364 9.25 12.50 -17.13
N LEU A 365 9.79 12.40 -15.91
CA LEU A 365 9.66 13.46 -14.90
C LEU A 365 10.46 14.71 -15.26
N SER A 366 11.68 14.56 -15.79
CA SER A 366 12.50 15.67 -16.24
C SER A 366 11.88 16.46 -17.39
N ALA A 367 10.96 15.84 -18.16
CA ALA A 367 10.18 16.49 -19.22
C ALA A 367 8.84 17.05 -18.70
N PHE A 368 8.36 16.56 -17.55
CA PHE A 368 7.11 16.97 -16.93
C PHE A 368 7.21 18.42 -16.42
N PRO A 369 6.31 19.33 -16.84
CA PRO A 369 6.31 20.70 -16.36
C PRO A 369 5.86 20.77 -14.89
N TRP A 370 6.72 21.31 -14.02
CA TRP A 370 6.38 21.57 -12.61
C TRP A 370 5.18 22.51 -12.48
N SER A 371 4.32 22.21 -11.53
CA SER A 371 3.20 23.04 -11.09
C SER A 371 3.01 22.87 -9.58
N ASP A 372 2.55 23.92 -8.89
CA ASP A 372 2.25 23.85 -7.44
C ASP A 372 0.87 23.18 -7.15
N ASP A 373 0.33 22.48 -8.15
CA ASP A 373 -0.90 21.70 -8.04
C ASP A 373 -0.58 20.22 -7.75
N GLU A 374 -1.59 19.36 -7.77
CA GLU A 374 -1.45 17.95 -7.41
C GLU A 374 -0.95 17.04 -8.55
N LYS A 375 -0.75 17.57 -9.77
CA LYS A 375 -0.34 16.76 -10.93
C LYS A 375 1.07 16.16 -10.82
N PRO A 376 2.10 16.84 -10.29
CA PRO A 376 3.44 16.25 -10.13
C PRO A 376 3.43 14.98 -9.27
N CYS A 377 2.53 14.90 -8.28
CA CYS A 377 2.39 13.70 -7.44
C CYS A 377 1.89 12.49 -8.25
N LEU A 378 0.92 12.70 -9.15
CA LEU A 378 0.44 11.64 -10.04
C LEU A 378 1.49 11.24 -11.07
N ALA A 379 2.22 12.23 -11.62
CA ALA A 379 3.31 11.99 -12.55
C ALA A 379 4.38 11.09 -11.95
N LEU A 380 4.82 11.41 -10.72
CA LEU A 380 5.78 10.61 -9.98
C LEU A 380 5.30 9.17 -9.79
N ALA A 381 4.04 8.97 -9.38
CA ALA A 381 3.52 7.63 -9.17
C ALA A 381 3.37 6.79 -10.45
N LEU A 382 3.25 7.43 -11.61
CA LEU A 382 3.13 6.80 -12.92
C LEU A 382 4.47 6.70 -13.67
N SER A 383 5.55 7.26 -13.13
CA SER A 383 6.84 7.29 -13.79
C SER A 383 7.49 5.91 -13.87
N THR A 384 8.43 5.79 -14.80
CA THR A 384 9.29 4.62 -14.91
C THR A 384 10.06 4.38 -13.60
N TRP A 385 10.51 5.44 -12.95
CA TRP A 385 11.22 5.37 -11.69
C TRP A 385 10.40 4.74 -10.57
N PHE A 386 9.18 5.20 -10.31
CA PHE A 386 8.41 4.71 -9.16
C PHE A 386 7.91 3.27 -9.31
N THR A 387 7.82 2.80 -10.56
CA THR A 387 7.30 1.48 -10.92
C THR A 387 8.34 0.36 -10.88
N ARG A 388 9.62 0.67 -10.60
CA ARG A 388 10.71 -0.31 -10.48
C ARG A 388 10.92 -0.79 -9.05
N GLY A 389 11.33 -2.04 -8.90
CA GLY A 389 11.60 -2.63 -7.59
C GLY A 389 12.78 -2.00 -6.86
N TRP A 390 13.91 -1.76 -7.52
CA TRP A 390 15.12 -1.23 -6.88
C TRP A 390 14.91 0.18 -6.34
N THR A 391 14.39 1.11 -7.15
CA THR A 391 14.06 2.50 -6.78
C THR A 391 13.10 2.61 -5.60
N THR A 392 12.32 1.56 -5.34
CA THR A 392 11.44 1.48 -4.17
C THR A 392 12.23 1.32 -2.88
N LEU A 393 13.28 0.52 -2.89
CA LEU A 393 14.20 0.42 -1.76
C LEU A 393 14.90 1.76 -1.53
N GLU A 394 15.30 2.44 -2.61
CA GLU A 394 15.98 3.74 -2.56
C GLU A 394 15.07 4.80 -1.91
N LEU A 395 13.79 4.81 -2.28
CA LEU A 395 12.76 5.64 -1.65
C LEU A 395 12.51 5.26 -0.18
N ALA A 396 12.35 3.97 0.10
CA ALA A 396 12.06 3.46 1.45
C ALA A 396 13.23 3.68 2.43
N SER A 397 14.46 3.75 1.91
CA SER A 397 15.66 3.96 2.73
C SER A 397 15.88 5.43 3.08
N ALA A 398 15.23 6.37 2.41
CA ALA A 398 15.48 7.80 2.65
C ALA A 398 14.92 8.27 4.00
N LYS A 399 15.69 9.11 4.70
CA LYS A 399 15.37 9.58 6.05
C LYS A 399 14.09 10.40 6.15
N SER A 400 13.72 11.15 5.10
CA SER A 400 12.57 12.05 5.13
C SER A 400 12.09 12.47 3.74
N GLU A 401 10.92 13.10 3.67
CA GLU A 401 10.36 13.68 2.43
C GLU A 401 11.21 14.84 1.89
N GLU A 402 12.03 15.48 2.74
CA GLU A 402 12.92 16.57 2.34
C GLU A 402 14.21 16.07 1.69
N THR A 403 14.62 14.85 2.04
CA THR A 403 15.82 14.18 1.53
C THR A 403 15.66 13.79 0.07
N ILE A 404 14.47 13.34 -0.34
CA ILE A 404 14.20 12.99 -1.73
C ILE A 404 13.97 14.26 -2.55
N LYS A 405 14.72 14.40 -3.63
CA LYS A 405 14.66 15.53 -4.56
C LYS A 405 14.40 15.01 -5.98
N VAL A 406 13.34 15.47 -6.63
CA VAL A 406 12.92 15.01 -7.96
C VAL A 406 13.13 16.12 -8.98
N VAL A 407 13.70 15.75 -10.14
CA VAL A 407 13.93 16.68 -11.26
C VAL A 407 12.67 16.78 -12.13
N PHE A 408 12.17 18.00 -12.31
CA PHE A 408 11.09 18.37 -13.22
C PHE A 408 11.57 19.41 -14.23
N ARG A 409 10.74 19.73 -15.23
CA ARG A 409 10.93 20.87 -16.14
C ARG A 409 10.24 22.11 -15.58
N ASN A 410 10.89 23.26 -15.60
CA ASN A 410 10.22 24.53 -15.35
C ASN A 410 9.24 24.82 -16.50
N ALA A 411 7.98 25.15 -16.18
CA ALA A 411 6.98 25.48 -17.18
C ALA A 411 7.29 26.77 -17.97
N THR A 412 8.10 27.68 -17.41
CA THR A 412 8.35 29.01 -17.97
C THR A 412 9.55 29.03 -18.91
N ASP A 413 10.69 28.48 -18.48
CA ASP A 413 11.98 28.58 -19.20
C ASP A 413 12.54 27.23 -19.66
N ASN A 414 11.79 26.14 -19.44
CA ASN A 414 12.19 24.75 -19.74
C ASN A 414 13.46 24.26 -19.04
N ARG A 415 14.01 25.02 -18.08
CA ARG A 415 15.18 24.58 -17.32
C ARG A 415 14.78 23.52 -16.30
N PRO A 416 15.67 22.59 -15.91
CA PRO A 416 15.39 21.66 -14.85
C PRO A 416 15.13 22.39 -13.52
N VAL A 417 14.14 21.93 -12.76
CA VAL A 417 13.86 22.37 -11.39
C VAL A 417 13.84 21.17 -10.47
N VAL A 418 14.43 21.32 -9.28
CA VAL A 418 14.57 20.24 -8.31
C VAL A 418 13.59 20.49 -7.16
N LYS A 419 12.72 19.53 -6.88
CA LYS A 419 11.62 19.65 -5.89
C LYS A 419 11.63 18.51 -4.89
N SER A 420 11.41 18.81 -3.61
CA SER A 420 11.33 17.76 -2.58
C SER A 420 10.02 16.97 -2.67
N LEU A 421 9.98 15.78 -2.08
CA LEU A 421 8.71 15.05 -1.96
C LEU A 421 7.69 15.83 -1.14
N ARG A 422 8.13 16.60 -0.14
CA ARG A 422 7.22 17.47 0.62
C ARG A 422 6.56 18.52 -0.27
N GLU A 423 7.33 19.15 -1.16
CA GLU A 423 6.78 20.10 -2.15
C GLU A 423 5.80 19.40 -3.11
N ILE A 424 6.13 18.18 -3.56
CA ILE A 424 5.26 17.37 -4.45
C ILE A 424 3.95 16.97 -3.75
N PHE A 425 3.99 16.67 -2.45
CA PHE A 425 2.80 16.33 -1.67
C PHE A 425 1.98 17.54 -1.25
N ALA A 426 2.53 18.76 -1.24
CA ALA A 426 1.82 19.95 -0.79
C ALA A 426 0.46 20.12 -1.47
N GLY A 427 0.37 19.84 -2.77
CA GLY A 427 -0.89 19.87 -3.52
C GLY A 427 -1.89 18.79 -3.08
N SER A 428 -1.45 17.54 -2.90
CA SER A 428 -2.32 16.41 -2.54
C SER A 428 -2.73 16.39 -1.05
N GLU A 429 -1.97 17.05 -0.18
CA GLU A 429 -2.28 17.15 1.24
C GLU A 429 -3.41 18.12 1.55
N ARG A 430 -3.67 19.08 0.66
CA ARG A 430 -4.77 20.04 0.80
C ARG A 430 -6.11 19.34 1.07
N LEU A 431 -6.92 19.96 1.92
CA LEU A 431 -8.28 19.46 2.20
C LEU A 431 -9.11 19.36 0.92
N ASP A 432 -8.97 20.34 0.03
CA ASP A 432 -9.68 20.42 -1.23
C ASP A 432 -8.97 19.70 -2.39
N ALA A 433 -7.92 18.89 -2.18
CA ALA A 433 -7.34 18.09 -3.26
C ALA A 433 -8.29 16.97 -3.72
N LYS A 434 -8.25 16.61 -5.01
CA LYS A 434 -9.12 15.52 -5.53
C LYS A 434 -8.73 14.17 -4.90
N PRO A 435 -9.71 13.28 -4.65
CA PRO A 435 -9.47 11.96 -4.06
C PRO A 435 -8.37 11.14 -4.74
N ALA A 436 -8.29 11.15 -6.08
CA ALA A 436 -7.30 10.39 -6.83
C ALA A 436 -5.87 10.72 -6.40
N TYR A 437 -5.54 12.01 -6.29
CA TYR A 437 -4.20 12.46 -5.92
C TYR A 437 -3.87 12.15 -4.46
N LYS A 438 -4.87 12.18 -3.57
CA LYS A 438 -4.70 11.72 -2.18
C LYS A 438 -4.38 10.23 -2.13
N ALA A 439 -5.20 9.42 -2.80
CA ALA A 439 -5.00 7.97 -2.88
C ALA A 439 -3.62 7.62 -3.47
N VAL A 440 -3.16 8.38 -4.46
CA VAL A 440 -1.83 8.23 -5.06
C VAL A 440 -0.72 8.66 -4.11
N SER A 441 -0.86 9.78 -3.41
CA SER A 441 0.11 10.23 -2.41
C SER A 441 0.29 9.20 -1.29
N ASP A 442 -0.80 8.53 -0.87
CA ASP A 442 -0.76 7.46 0.12
C ASP A 442 0.01 6.23 -0.36
N VAL A 443 0.00 5.94 -1.67
CA VAL A 443 0.81 4.86 -2.26
C VAL A 443 2.30 5.19 -2.16
N ILE A 444 2.70 6.44 -2.43
CA ILE A 444 4.10 6.87 -2.31
C ILE A 444 4.53 6.86 -0.84
N LYS A 445 3.74 7.47 0.05
CA LYS A 445 4.00 7.50 1.49
C LYS A 445 4.08 6.11 2.12
N ARG A 446 3.32 5.13 1.60
CA ARG A 446 3.41 3.73 2.03
C ARG A 446 4.81 3.14 1.87
N VAL A 447 5.54 3.57 0.84
CA VAL A 447 6.92 3.11 0.57
C VAL A 447 7.90 3.68 1.58
N MET A 448 7.74 4.97 1.90
CA MET A 448 8.59 5.67 2.84
C MET A 448 8.39 5.25 4.29
N GLY A 449 7.25 4.64 4.62
CA GLY A 449 7.04 4.05 5.93
C GLY A 449 7.91 2.81 6.11
N ASP A 450 8.52 2.66 7.28
CA ASP A 450 9.27 1.46 7.66
C ASP A 450 8.31 0.25 7.74
N PRO A 451 8.40 -0.71 6.79
CA PRO A 451 7.51 -1.85 6.78
C PRO A 451 7.83 -2.85 7.90
N GLY A 452 9.05 -2.84 8.45
CA GLY A 452 9.45 -3.69 9.58
C GLY A 452 8.73 -3.31 10.88
N LYS A 453 8.39 -2.02 11.04
CA LYS A 453 7.59 -1.49 12.17
C LYS A 453 6.09 -1.64 11.99
N SER A 454 5.62 -2.15 10.84
CA SER A 454 4.19 -2.42 10.62
C SER A 454 3.68 -3.51 11.57
N HIS A 455 2.41 -3.42 11.98
CA HIS A 455 1.73 -4.52 12.67
C HIS A 455 1.67 -5.81 11.81
N ASP A 456 1.70 -5.69 10.47
CA ASP A 456 1.80 -6.79 9.52
C ASP A 456 2.88 -6.49 8.46
N PRO A 457 4.17 -6.77 8.76
CA PRO A 457 5.29 -6.45 7.87
C PRO A 457 5.23 -7.19 6.54
N VAL A 458 4.85 -8.47 6.54
CA VAL A 458 4.79 -9.29 5.32
C VAL A 458 3.78 -8.73 4.33
N SER A 459 2.56 -8.43 4.78
CA SER A 459 1.54 -7.83 3.91
C SER A 459 1.93 -6.45 3.42
N GLN A 460 2.60 -5.66 4.26
CA GLN A 460 3.07 -4.32 3.90
C GLN A 460 4.16 -4.39 2.82
N ILE A 461 5.15 -5.28 2.95
CA ILE A 461 6.19 -5.50 1.93
C ILE A 461 5.56 -5.97 0.62
N SER A 462 4.60 -6.91 0.68
CA SER A 462 3.88 -7.35 -0.52
C SER A 462 3.06 -6.23 -1.16
N ALA A 463 2.39 -5.37 -0.37
CA ALA A 463 1.64 -4.22 -0.88
C ALA A 463 2.55 -3.16 -1.50
N ILE A 464 3.79 -3.03 -1.02
CA ILE A 464 4.83 -2.19 -1.62
C ILE A 464 5.30 -2.84 -2.93
N LEU A 465 5.71 -4.10 -2.96
CA LEU A 465 6.39 -4.65 -4.16
C LEU A 465 5.47 -5.24 -5.23
N ASN A 466 4.20 -5.55 -4.95
CA ASN A 466 3.27 -6.09 -5.94
C ASN A 466 3.03 -5.19 -7.17
N PRO A 467 2.87 -3.86 -7.04
CA PRO A 467 2.67 -2.95 -8.16
C PRO A 467 3.92 -2.69 -9.02
N ARG A 468 5.02 -3.38 -8.74
CA ARG A 468 6.35 -3.02 -9.23
C ARG A 468 6.99 -4.13 -10.02
N TYR A 469 7.68 -3.76 -11.07
CA TYR A 469 8.40 -4.70 -11.90
C TYR A 469 9.88 -4.73 -11.54
N THR A 470 10.49 -5.88 -11.78
CA THR A 470 11.93 -6.14 -11.66
C THR A 470 12.36 -6.89 -12.89
N CYS A 471 13.48 -6.49 -13.52
CA CYS A 471 14.02 -7.20 -14.69
C CYS A 471 14.41 -8.65 -14.34
N TRP A 472 14.78 -8.91 -13.09
CA TRP A 472 15.15 -10.24 -12.60
C TRP A 472 14.22 -10.68 -11.46
N LEU A 473 13.61 -11.86 -11.59
CA LEU A 473 12.71 -12.42 -10.55
C LEU A 473 13.38 -12.59 -9.19
N LYS A 474 14.71 -12.77 -9.16
CA LYS A 474 15.49 -12.90 -7.93
C LYS A 474 15.55 -11.57 -7.15
N ASP A 475 15.69 -10.45 -7.86
CA ASP A 475 15.83 -9.13 -7.26
C ASP A 475 14.63 -8.81 -6.38
N ARG A 476 13.41 -9.16 -6.81
CA ARG A 476 12.20 -8.90 -6.03
C ARG A 476 12.24 -9.53 -4.63
N SER A 477 12.80 -10.73 -4.49
CA SER A 477 12.95 -11.39 -3.18
C SER A 477 14.07 -10.76 -2.35
N TYR A 478 15.15 -10.31 -3.00
CA TYR A 478 16.25 -9.66 -2.32
C TYR A 478 15.88 -8.25 -1.83
N ILE A 479 15.21 -7.46 -2.67
CA ILE A 479 14.64 -6.15 -2.31
C ILE A 479 13.66 -6.32 -1.13
N ALA A 480 12.78 -7.32 -1.17
CA ALA A 480 11.87 -7.60 -0.06
C ALA A 480 12.61 -7.89 1.26
N ALA A 481 13.73 -8.60 1.19
CA ALA A 481 14.57 -8.88 2.35
C ALA A 481 15.24 -7.60 2.88
N LEU A 482 15.76 -6.74 2.00
CA LEU A 482 16.34 -5.46 2.40
C LEU A 482 15.29 -4.51 3.01
N LEU A 483 14.07 -4.47 2.46
CA LEU A 483 12.96 -3.73 3.06
C LEU A 483 12.60 -4.24 4.46
N ALA A 484 12.69 -5.55 4.70
CA ALA A 484 12.45 -6.14 6.01
C ALA A 484 13.57 -5.87 7.03
N ASP A 485 14.71 -5.35 6.59
CA ASP A 485 15.92 -5.10 7.39
C ASP A 485 16.22 -3.60 7.52
N LEU A 486 15.28 -2.71 7.18
CA LEU A 486 15.47 -1.26 7.26
C LEU A 486 15.67 -0.77 8.70
N ASP A 487 15.19 -1.49 9.71
CA ASP A 487 15.45 -1.16 11.11
C ASP A 487 16.93 -1.34 11.50
N SER A 488 17.66 -2.20 10.79
CA SER A 488 19.07 -2.47 11.05
C SER A 488 19.98 -1.29 10.72
N ILE A 489 19.56 -0.40 9.80
CA ILE A 489 20.36 0.75 9.36
C ILE A 489 20.15 2.02 10.20
N GLU A 490 19.05 2.09 10.96
CA GLU A 490 18.75 3.24 11.85
C GLU A 490 19.52 3.19 13.18
N GLY A 491 20.02 2.02 13.59
CA GLY A 491 20.66 1.81 14.91
C GLY A 491 22.18 2.02 14.96
N GLU A 492 22.74 2.07 16.18
CA GLU A 492 24.19 2.21 16.46
C GLU A 492 25.07 1.08 15.91
N LYS A 493 24.46 -0.03 15.49
CA LYS A 493 25.17 -1.12 14.81
C LYS A 493 25.37 -0.72 13.36
N ASN A 494 26.41 0.08 13.09
CA ASN A 494 26.94 0.35 11.75
C ASN A 494 27.53 -0.93 11.10
N SER A 495 26.74 -2.01 11.01
CA SER A 495 27.16 -3.28 10.44
C SER A 495 26.43 -3.55 9.13
N ALA A 496 27.12 -4.12 8.16
CA ALA A 496 26.51 -4.61 6.92
C ALA A 496 25.35 -5.56 7.24
N THR A 497 24.32 -5.55 6.40
CA THR A 497 23.26 -6.56 6.49
C THR A 497 23.85 -7.97 6.39
N GLU A 498 23.30 -8.90 7.18
CA GLU A 498 23.65 -10.33 7.11
C GLU A 498 23.17 -10.99 5.81
N LEU A 499 22.41 -10.26 4.99
CA LEU A 499 21.89 -10.74 3.73
C LEU A 499 22.98 -11.01 2.71
N ASP A 500 22.89 -12.18 2.06
CA ASP A 500 23.76 -12.54 0.95
C ASP A 500 22.96 -12.53 -0.36
N PRO A 501 23.34 -11.69 -1.34
CA PRO A 501 22.63 -11.56 -2.62
C PRO A 501 22.63 -12.86 -3.44
N THR A 502 23.47 -13.85 -3.10
CA THR A 502 23.50 -15.16 -3.77
C THR A 502 22.40 -16.10 -3.30
N TRP A 503 21.75 -15.82 -2.15
CA TRP A 503 20.69 -16.66 -1.59
C TRP A 503 19.57 -16.97 -2.58
N ASN A 504 18.95 -18.13 -2.38
CA ASN A 504 17.77 -18.53 -3.13
C ASN A 504 16.49 -17.94 -2.48
N LYS A 505 15.37 -18.04 -3.20
CA LYS A 505 14.06 -17.52 -2.74
C LYS A 505 13.67 -18.04 -1.36
N LYS A 506 13.94 -19.32 -1.08
CA LYS A 506 13.66 -19.95 0.23
C LYS A 506 14.35 -19.21 1.37
N LYS A 507 15.66 -18.95 1.26
CA LYS A 507 16.41 -18.24 2.30
C LYS A 507 15.94 -16.80 2.49
N PHE A 508 15.64 -16.07 1.41
CA PHE A 508 15.08 -14.71 1.53
C PHE A 508 13.72 -14.70 2.25
N THR A 509 12.80 -15.58 1.86
CA THR A 509 11.48 -15.69 2.50
C THR A 509 11.61 -16.05 3.98
N GLN A 510 12.50 -16.99 4.32
CA GLN A 510 12.77 -17.34 5.72
C GLN A 510 13.30 -16.15 6.52
N PHE A 511 14.24 -15.38 5.95
CA PHE A 511 14.77 -14.17 6.57
C PHE A 511 13.66 -13.14 6.84
N ILE A 512 12.86 -12.81 5.83
CA ILE A 512 11.78 -11.81 5.94
C ILE A 512 10.80 -12.20 7.05
N ILE A 513 10.37 -13.46 7.07
CA ILE A 513 9.40 -13.97 8.05
C ILE A 513 9.99 -13.97 9.46
N LYS A 514 11.27 -14.34 9.61
CA LYS A 514 11.98 -14.30 10.90
C LYS A 514 12.15 -12.87 11.42
N LYS A 515 12.48 -11.93 10.53
CA LYS A 515 12.59 -10.50 10.85
C LYS A 515 11.25 -9.93 11.28
N ALA A 516 10.20 -10.18 10.51
CA ALA A 516 8.83 -9.79 10.84
C ALA A 516 8.38 -10.34 12.20
N GLY A 517 8.74 -11.60 12.53
CA GLY A 517 8.44 -12.25 13.82
C GLY A 517 6.96 -12.52 14.10
N LYS A 518 6.06 -11.90 13.31
CA LYS A 518 4.62 -12.06 13.36
C LYS A 518 4.07 -12.15 11.93
N ILE A 519 2.96 -12.87 11.78
CA ILE A 519 2.29 -13.00 10.49
C ILE A 519 0.77 -13.06 10.67
N SER A 520 0.02 -12.51 9.70
CA SER A 520 -1.43 -12.57 9.73
C SER A 520 -1.91 -14.02 9.54
N PRO A 521 -2.93 -14.48 10.27
CA PRO A 521 -3.52 -15.80 10.06
C PRO A 521 -3.98 -16.04 8.61
N SER A 522 -4.46 -14.99 7.93
CA SER A 522 -4.88 -15.10 6.53
C SER A 522 -3.73 -15.45 5.57
N SER A 523 -2.48 -15.17 5.95
CA SER A 523 -1.30 -15.48 5.13
C SER A 523 -1.02 -16.98 5.03
N LEU A 524 -1.60 -17.79 5.93
CA LEU A 524 -1.55 -19.25 5.87
C LEU A 524 -2.66 -19.85 4.98
N LEU A 525 -3.63 -19.04 4.53
CA LEU A 525 -4.79 -19.51 3.75
C LEU A 525 -4.51 -19.51 2.23
N HIS A 526 -3.45 -20.21 1.82
CA HIS A 526 -3.00 -20.34 0.43
C HIS A 526 -3.08 -21.78 -0.10
N GLY A 527 -3.11 -21.89 -1.43
CA GLY A 527 -3.04 -23.17 -2.14
C GLY A 527 -1.66 -23.53 -2.69
N ASN A 528 -0.63 -22.76 -2.35
CA ASN A 528 0.73 -22.91 -2.89
C ASN A 528 1.53 -24.03 -2.21
N VAL A 529 2.48 -24.60 -2.97
CA VAL A 529 3.46 -25.57 -2.48
C VAL A 529 4.34 -24.94 -1.41
N THR A 530 4.56 -25.68 -0.32
CA THR A 530 5.28 -25.23 0.87
C THR A 530 6.76 -25.62 0.82
N MET A 531 7.59 -24.94 1.61
CA MET A 531 9.05 -25.14 1.67
C MET A 531 9.48 -26.53 2.16
N SER A 532 8.58 -27.22 2.85
CA SER A 532 8.73 -28.56 3.38
C SER A 532 7.37 -29.26 3.38
N TYR A 533 7.39 -30.58 3.29
CA TYR A 533 6.18 -31.39 3.46
C TYR A 533 5.70 -31.27 4.91
N SER A 534 6.53 -31.61 5.89
CA SER A 534 6.14 -31.62 7.31
C SER A 534 7.12 -30.82 8.20
N GLY A 535 6.68 -30.53 9.42
CA GLY A 535 7.48 -29.86 10.44
C GLY A 535 7.73 -28.37 10.16
N ASN A 536 8.92 -27.90 10.51
CA ASN A 536 9.32 -26.50 10.37
C ASN A 536 9.11 -26.01 8.92
N TRP A 537 8.54 -24.82 8.75
CA TRP A 537 8.23 -24.20 7.45
C TRP A 537 7.21 -24.95 6.57
N SER A 538 6.54 -25.98 7.09
CA SER A 538 5.56 -26.77 6.32
C SER A 538 4.30 -25.99 5.94
N TRP A 539 4.08 -24.84 6.58
CA TRP A 539 2.98 -23.92 6.33
C TRP A 539 3.35 -22.78 5.36
N CYS A 540 4.64 -22.62 5.01
CA CYS A 540 5.14 -21.42 4.32
C CYS A 540 5.47 -21.74 2.85
N PRO A 541 4.97 -20.98 1.86
CA PRO A 541 5.39 -21.09 0.47
C PRO A 541 6.82 -20.58 0.25
N LEU A 542 7.39 -20.82 -0.94
CA LEU A 542 8.76 -20.40 -1.29
C LEU A 542 8.94 -18.88 -1.34
N SER A 543 7.87 -18.12 -1.53
CA SER A 543 7.85 -16.66 -1.70
C SER A 543 6.77 -16.02 -0.83
N ILE A 544 7.08 -14.89 -0.18
CA ILE A 544 6.07 -14.10 0.52
C ILE A 544 4.97 -13.56 -0.41
N PHE A 545 5.24 -13.48 -1.72
CA PHE A 545 4.26 -13.04 -2.72
C PHE A 545 3.21 -14.10 -3.05
N ASP A 546 3.47 -15.35 -2.66
CA ASP A 546 2.53 -16.47 -2.79
C ASP A 546 1.60 -16.56 -1.55
N MET A 547 1.78 -15.68 -0.57
CA MET A 547 0.93 -15.58 0.61
C MET A 547 -0.17 -14.52 0.40
N PRO A 548 -1.42 -14.80 0.82
CA PRO A 548 -2.47 -13.79 0.86
C PRO A 548 -2.10 -12.64 1.81
N GLN A 549 -2.46 -11.43 1.40
CA GLN A 549 -2.37 -10.26 2.28
C GLN A 549 -3.34 -10.39 3.47
N GLY A 550 -2.82 -10.06 4.63
CA GLY A 550 -3.50 -10.14 5.91
C GLY A 550 -4.70 -9.22 6.07
N THR A 551 -5.44 -9.43 7.16
CA THR A 551 -6.50 -8.51 7.58
C THR A 551 -6.27 -8.07 9.02
N SER A 552 -6.52 -6.80 9.29
CA SER A 552 -6.36 -6.19 10.62
C SER A 552 -7.39 -6.68 11.66
N LYS A 553 -8.34 -7.55 11.28
CA LYS A 553 -9.42 -8.02 12.15
C LYS A 553 -9.01 -9.16 13.08
N HIS A 554 -7.88 -9.81 12.81
CA HIS A 554 -7.44 -11.01 13.53
C HIS A 554 -6.19 -10.75 14.38
N ASN A 555 -6.05 -11.54 15.44
CA ASN A 555 -4.81 -11.55 16.22
C ASN A 555 -3.69 -12.12 15.36
N MET A 556 -2.52 -11.47 15.37
CA MET A 556 -1.34 -11.95 14.65
C MET A 556 -0.84 -13.28 15.24
N LEU A 557 -0.33 -14.14 14.37
CA LEU A 557 0.41 -15.32 14.76
C LEU A 557 1.85 -14.95 15.06
N THR A 558 2.44 -15.64 16.03
CA THR A 558 3.85 -15.50 16.41
C THR A 558 4.69 -16.54 15.68
N VAL A 559 5.80 -16.10 15.10
CA VAL A 559 6.76 -16.98 14.41
C VAL A 559 7.97 -17.23 15.32
N ASP A 560 8.32 -18.50 15.49
CA ASP A 560 9.58 -18.89 16.13
C ASP A 560 10.75 -18.58 15.18
N LYS A 561 11.59 -17.60 15.55
CA LYS A 561 12.71 -17.14 14.72
C LYS A 561 13.78 -18.22 14.48
N ASN A 562 13.90 -19.19 15.38
CA ASN A 562 14.90 -20.25 15.29
C ASN A 562 14.38 -21.41 14.44
N ARG A 563 13.14 -21.85 14.72
CA ARG A 563 12.57 -23.06 14.12
C ARG A 563 11.77 -22.78 12.85
N GLY A 564 11.12 -21.63 12.74
CA GLY A 564 10.18 -21.33 11.65
C GLY A 564 8.82 -21.99 11.80
N THR A 565 8.49 -22.42 13.02
CA THR A 565 7.13 -22.80 13.41
C THR A 565 6.29 -21.56 13.66
N VAL A 566 4.98 -21.65 13.48
CA VAL A 566 4.04 -20.53 13.69
C VAL A 566 2.98 -20.93 14.72
N SER A 567 2.63 -20.01 15.61
CA SER A 567 1.65 -20.28 16.66
C SER A 567 0.70 -19.12 16.90
N GLY A 568 -0.52 -19.42 17.32
CA GLY A 568 -1.51 -18.40 17.66
C GLY A 568 -2.88 -18.99 17.97
N ASP A 569 -3.85 -18.12 18.18
CA ASP A 569 -5.20 -18.50 18.58
C ASP A 569 -6.12 -18.65 17.35
N TRP A 570 -6.85 -19.76 17.30
CA TRP A 570 -7.76 -20.13 16.22
C TRP A 570 -9.13 -20.52 16.77
N GLU A 571 -10.15 -20.38 15.95
CA GLU A 571 -11.38 -21.16 16.10
C GLU A 571 -11.16 -22.52 15.44
N ALA A 572 -11.46 -23.59 16.16
CA ALA A 572 -11.18 -24.95 15.72
C ALA A 572 -12.43 -25.83 15.78
N TRP A 573 -12.58 -26.69 14.77
CA TRP A 573 -13.58 -27.75 14.69
C TRP A 573 -12.91 -29.07 14.35
N VAL A 574 -13.45 -30.16 14.87
CA VAL A 574 -13.10 -31.50 14.39
C VAL A 574 -13.73 -31.67 13.02
N PHE A 575 -12.95 -32.11 12.04
CA PHE A 575 -13.48 -32.40 10.72
C PHE A 575 -14.33 -33.66 10.76
N ASP A 576 -15.57 -33.55 10.29
CA ASP A 576 -16.52 -34.65 10.14
C ASP A 576 -16.92 -34.76 8.66
N SER A 577 -16.59 -35.87 8.01
CA SER A 577 -16.89 -36.09 6.60
C SER A 577 -18.39 -36.24 6.29
N GLU A 578 -19.20 -36.58 7.30
CA GLU A 578 -20.66 -36.69 7.13
C GLU A 578 -21.33 -35.30 7.16
N GLU A 579 -20.82 -34.39 7.99
CA GLU A 579 -21.37 -33.03 8.14
C GLU A 579 -20.67 -31.98 7.25
N MET A 580 -19.40 -32.18 6.89
CA MET A 580 -18.57 -31.19 6.21
C MET A 580 -18.11 -31.66 4.82
N LYS A 581 -18.58 -30.96 3.78
CA LYS A 581 -18.06 -31.12 2.42
C LYS A 581 -16.92 -30.13 2.18
N ALA A 582 -15.69 -30.64 2.09
CA ALA A 582 -14.49 -29.83 1.88
C ALA A 582 -13.97 -29.93 0.44
N THR A 583 -13.61 -28.79 -0.15
CA THR A 583 -12.91 -28.72 -1.44
C THR A 583 -11.51 -28.12 -1.26
N PRO A 584 -10.44 -28.78 -1.73
CA PRO A 584 -9.08 -28.23 -1.65
C PRO A 584 -8.92 -26.91 -2.39
N VAL A 585 -8.22 -25.96 -1.77
CA VAL A 585 -7.69 -24.77 -2.45
C VAL A 585 -6.23 -25.06 -2.78
N ALA A 586 -5.93 -25.27 -4.07
CA ALA A 586 -4.60 -25.65 -4.53
C ALA A 586 -4.25 -24.94 -5.84
N THR A 587 -2.99 -24.51 -5.97
CA THR A 587 -2.41 -23.99 -7.22
C THR A 587 -1.59 -25.06 -7.97
N HIS A 588 -1.37 -26.22 -7.34
CA HIS A 588 -0.61 -27.33 -7.89
C HIS A 588 -1.18 -28.68 -7.41
N ASP A 589 -1.12 -29.71 -8.25
CA ASP A 589 -1.74 -31.02 -7.96
C ASP A 589 -1.14 -31.72 -6.74
N SER A 590 0.13 -31.48 -6.42
CA SER A 590 0.75 -32.03 -5.20
C SER A 590 0.09 -31.51 -3.92
N VAL A 591 -0.36 -30.25 -3.89
CA VAL A 591 -1.11 -29.68 -2.76
C VAL A 591 -2.51 -30.28 -2.72
N ARG A 592 -3.15 -30.40 -3.89
CA ARG A 592 -4.47 -31.01 -4.01
C ARG A 592 -4.47 -32.45 -3.50
N PHE A 593 -3.52 -33.27 -3.97
CA PHE A 593 -3.36 -34.66 -3.56
C PHE A 593 -3.18 -34.78 -2.05
N ARG A 594 -2.28 -33.99 -1.46
CA ARG A 594 -2.06 -33.97 0.00
C ARG A 594 -3.34 -33.70 0.79
N VAL A 595 -4.15 -32.73 0.35
CA VAL A 595 -5.41 -32.41 1.02
C VAL A 595 -6.44 -33.53 0.84
N VAL A 596 -6.58 -34.06 -0.39
CA VAL A 596 -7.53 -35.15 -0.68
C VAL A 596 -7.16 -36.42 0.08
N ASP A 597 -5.88 -36.79 0.11
CA ASP A 597 -5.38 -37.94 0.85
C ASP A 597 -5.69 -37.82 2.36
N ALA A 598 -5.44 -36.64 2.93
CA ALA A 598 -5.79 -36.36 4.31
C ALA A 598 -7.30 -36.51 4.56
N LEU A 599 -8.15 -35.88 3.75
CA LEU A 599 -9.61 -35.96 3.85
C LEU A 599 -10.11 -37.42 3.73
N THR A 600 -9.50 -38.22 2.86
CA THR A 600 -9.86 -39.64 2.66
C THR A 600 -9.40 -40.51 3.83
N SER A 601 -8.26 -40.20 4.45
CA SER A 601 -7.73 -40.96 5.60
C SER A 601 -8.57 -40.80 6.87
N GLY A 602 -9.33 -39.69 6.98
CA GLY A 602 -10.34 -39.42 8.02
C GLY A 602 -9.84 -39.32 9.46
N LYS A 603 -8.53 -39.39 9.73
CA LYS A 603 -8.02 -39.50 11.12
C LYS A 603 -7.43 -38.19 11.64
N ASN A 604 -8.03 -37.67 12.73
CA ASN A 604 -7.51 -36.58 13.56
C ASN A 604 -7.31 -35.24 12.84
N LEU A 605 -8.25 -34.85 11.98
CA LEU A 605 -8.22 -33.58 11.27
C LEU A 605 -8.93 -32.47 12.04
N LEU A 606 -8.36 -31.26 12.00
CA LEU A 606 -8.99 -30.05 12.50
C LEU A 606 -9.15 -29.05 11.35
N VAL A 607 -10.31 -28.39 11.34
CA VAL A 607 -10.57 -27.21 10.52
C VAL A 607 -10.34 -25.99 11.39
N LEU A 608 -9.53 -25.04 10.92
CA LEU A 608 -9.16 -23.84 11.66
C LEU A 608 -9.60 -22.58 10.92
N TYR A 609 -10.13 -21.62 11.67
CA TYR A 609 -10.47 -20.29 11.21
C TYR A 609 -9.84 -19.21 12.08
N PRO A 610 -9.35 -18.08 11.52
CA PRO A 610 -8.74 -17.02 12.30
C PRO A 610 -9.65 -16.47 13.41
N TRP A 611 -9.19 -16.51 14.66
CA TRP A 611 -9.95 -16.03 15.82
C TRP A 611 -10.33 -14.53 15.69
N ARG A 612 -11.55 -14.17 16.13
CA ARG A 612 -12.06 -12.79 16.14
C ARG A 612 -12.34 -12.33 17.59
N LYS A 613 -12.05 -11.04 17.89
CA LYS A 613 -12.29 -10.48 19.25
C LYS A 613 -13.77 -10.25 19.58
N LYS A 614 -14.61 -9.96 18.59
CA LYS A 614 -16.07 -9.83 18.76
C LYS A 614 -16.73 -11.15 18.35
N ARG A 615 -17.44 -11.80 19.28
CA ARG A 615 -18.32 -12.93 18.96
C ARG A 615 -19.41 -12.41 18.03
N ALA A 616 -19.34 -12.77 16.76
CA ALA A 616 -20.50 -12.70 15.88
C ALA A 616 -21.28 -14.00 16.06
N ASP A 617 -22.60 -13.91 16.17
CA ASP A 617 -23.45 -15.09 16.28
C ASP A 617 -23.43 -15.83 14.94
N ARG A 618 -22.74 -16.99 14.92
CA ARG A 618 -22.51 -17.89 13.77
C ARG A 618 -21.57 -17.34 12.68
N ILE A 619 -20.72 -18.24 12.15
CA ILE A 619 -20.01 -17.99 10.90
C ILE A 619 -20.93 -18.48 9.78
N LYS A 620 -21.50 -17.55 9.03
CA LYS A 620 -22.15 -17.88 7.76
C LYS A 620 -21.09 -18.44 6.82
N ILE A 621 -21.23 -19.71 6.43
CA ILE A 621 -20.35 -20.35 5.44
C ILE A 621 -20.82 -19.84 4.07
N GLY A 622 -20.26 -18.70 3.66
CA GLY A 622 -20.44 -18.20 2.29
C GLY A 622 -19.51 -18.88 1.31
N GLU A 623 -19.84 -18.82 0.02
CA GLU A 623 -18.92 -19.21 -1.04
C GLU A 623 -17.59 -18.45 -0.92
N GLY A 624 -16.48 -19.19 -1.00
CA GLY A 624 -15.13 -18.62 -1.00
C GLY A 624 -14.49 -18.38 0.38
N ILE A 625 -15.15 -18.70 1.50
CA ILE A 625 -14.49 -18.69 2.81
C ILE A 625 -13.46 -19.82 2.87
N ARG A 626 -12.21 -19.43 3.17
CA ARG A 626 -11.07 -20.34 3.28
C ARG A 626 -10.82 -20.71 4.73
N PHE A 627 -10.60 -21.99 4.96
CA PHE A 627 -10.22 -22.57 6.23
C PHE A 627 -8.88 -23.28 6.10
N LEU A 628 -8.15 -23.33 7.21
CA LEU A 628 -6.91 -24.08 7.28
C LEU A 628 -7.22 -25.50 7.75
N LEU A 629 -6.79 -26.50 6.99
CA LEU A 629 -6.88 -27.91 7.36
C LEU A 629 -5.55 -28.37 7.96
N VAL A 630 -5.61 -28.98 9.14
CA VAL A 630 -4.43 -29.46 9.85
C VAL A 630 -4.63 -30.86 10.42
N GLY A 631 -3.56 -31.63 10.50
CA GLY A 631 -3.54 -32.94 11.16
C GLY A 631 -3.04 -32.79 12.60
N ARG A 632 -3.67 -33.46 13.57
CA ARG A 632 -3.22 -33.37 14.97
C ARG A 632 -2.04 -34.31 15.25
N TYR A 633 -0.98 -33.78 15.85
CA TYR A 633 0.22 -34.58 16.18
C TYR A 633 -0.07 -35.56 17.33
N ARG A 634 0.08 -36.87 17.08
CA ARG A 634 -0.09 -37.95 18.08
C ARG A 634 1.11 -37.99 19.03
N LYS A 635 1.11 -37.18 20.11
CA LYS A 635 1.97 -37.46 21.27
C LYS A 635 1.24 -37.80 22.58
N ARG A 636 -0.10 -37.88 22.57
CA ARG A 636 -0.89 -38.58 23.61
C ARG A 636 -2.28 -38.87 23.06
N ARG A 637 -2.83 -40.07 23.31
CA ARG A 637 -4.26 -40.35 23.14
C ARG A 637 -5.01 -39.41 24.09
N MET A 638 -5.53 -38.30 23.56
CA MET A 638 -6.64 -37.58 24.16
C MET A 638 -7.88 -38.05 23.41
N GLY A 639 -8.84 -38.65 24.11
CA GLY A 639 -10.02 -39.27 23.53
C GLY A 639 -10.98 -38.23 22.96
N VAL A 640 -12.00 -38.69 22.22
CA VAL A 640 -13.13 -37.85 21.77
C VAL A 640 -13.84 -37.19 22.97
N SER A 641 -13.76 -37.81 24.16
CA SER A 641 -14.23 -37.28 25.45
C SER A 641 -13.47 -36.04 25.94
N ASP A 642 -12.28 -35.73 25.39
CA ASP A 642 -11.50 -34.55 25.76
C ASP A 642 -11.93 -33.29 25.00
N PHE A 643 -13.04 -33.33 24.25
CA PHE A 643 -13.76 -32.19 23.62
C PHE A 643 -15.18 -32.00 24.19
N GLY A 644 -15.35 -32.27 25.49
CA GLY A 644 -16.61 -31.96 26.18
C GLY A 644 -16.95 -30.47 26.15
N PRO A 645 -18.23 -30.09 26.14
CA PRO A 645 -18.71 -28.70 26.06
C PRO A 645 -18.26 -27.79 27.24
N THR A 646 -17.57 -28.35 28.24
CA THR A 646 -17.24 -27.70 29.51
C THR A 646 -15.75 -27.40 29.73
N VAL A 647 -14.85 -27.79 28.83
CA VAL A 647 -13.41 -27.57 29.03
C VAL A 647 -12.95 -26.23 28.46
N ASN A 648 -12.36 -25.39 29.31
CA ASN A 648 -11.81 -24.10 28.94
C ASN A 648 -10.41 -24.29 28.31
N TYR A 649 -10.34 -24.45 26.98
CA TYR A 649 -9.10 -24.71 26.22
C TYR A 649 -8.11 -23.54 26.12
N SER A 650 -8.36 -22.43 26.81
CA SER A 650 -7.53 -21.23 26.75
C SER A 650 -6.08 -21.41 27.23
N LYS A 651 -5.70 -22.57 27.81
CA LYS A 651 -4.37 -22.83 28.38
C LYS A 651 -3.52 -23.92 27.71
N LYS A 652 -4.02 -24.72 26.75
CA LYS A 652 -3.24 -25.82 26.13
C LYS A 652 -2.97 -25.55 24.65
N THR A 653 -1.68 -25.50 24.27
CA THR A 653 -1.24 -25.45 22.88
C THR A 653 -1.41 -26.83 22.23
N VAL A 654 -2.06 -26.87 21.07
CA VAL A 654 -2.20 -28.07 20.24
C VAL A 654 -1.16 -28.01 19.13
N TYR A 655 -0.37 -29.08 19.01
CA TYR A 655 0.61 -29.24 17.93
C TYR A 655 -0.05 -29.91 16.74
N CYS A 656 0.07 -29.26 15.58
CA CYS A 656 -0.61 -29.63 14.36
C CYS A 656 0.37 -29.65 13.20
N GLU A 657 0.11 -30.51 12.22
CA GLU A 657 0.79 -30.53 10.93
C GLU A 657 -0.05 -29.76 9.91
N TYR A 658 0.57 -28.84 9.18
CA TYR A 658 -0.08 -28.14 8.08
C TYR A 658 -0.38 -29.11 6.94
N ILE A 659 -1.65 -29.22 6.55
CA ILE A 659 -2.08 -30.06 5.42
C ILE A 659 -2.38 -29.17 4.21
N GLY A 660 -3.16 -28.11 4.39
CA GLY A 660 -3.48 -27.21 3.28
C GLY A 660 -4.65 -26.28 3.59
N THR A 661 -5.12 -25.58 2.57
CA THR A 661 -6.31 -24.73 2.66
C THR A 661 -7.49 -25.42 1.99
N ILE A 662 -8.68 -25.30 2.59
CA ILE A 662 -9.94 -25.83 2.06
C ILE A 662 -11.01 -24.74 2.02
N THR A 663 -12.03 -24.98 1.21
CA THR A 663 -13.34 -24.31 1.29
C THR A 663 -14.37 -25.33 1.75
N LEU A 664 -15.37 -24.90 2.51
CA LEU A 664 -16.46 -25.75 2.96
C LEU A 664 -17.74 -25.42 2.19
N GLN A 665 -18.53 -26.44 1.87
CA GLN A 665 -19.88 -26.32 1.31
C GLN A 665 -20.89 -26.76 2.37
N GLY A 666 -21.89 -25.93 2.69
CA GLY A 666 -22.98 -26.32 3.60
C GLY A 666 -23.53 -25.21 4.51
N ASN A 667 -24.42 -25.59 5.43
CA ASN A 667 -25.10 -24.71 6.39
C ASN A 667 -24.13 -24.11 7.44
N ASP A 668 -24.55 -23.02 8.10
CA ASP A 668 -23.81 -22.32 9.16
C ASP A 668 -23.09 -23.25 10.15
N MET A 669 -21.79 -23.05 10.33
CA MET A 669 -21.03 -23.72 11.39
C MET A 669 -21.40 -23.14 12.75
N LYS A 670 -21.71 -24.03 13.71
CA LYS A 670 -21.79 -23.67 15.13
C LYS A 670 -20.41 -23.17 15.61
N PHE A 671 -20.38 -22.44 16.74
CA PHE A 671 -19.14 -21.86 17.27
C PHE A 671 -18.02 -22.89 17.42
N GLY A 672 -16.85 -22.57 16.85
CA GLY A 672 -15.63 -23.34 17.07
C GLY A 672 -15.06 -23.12 18.46
N HIS A 673 -14.28 -24.07 18.93
CA HIS A 673 -13.55 -23.91 20.19
C HIS A 673 -12.34 -23.00 19.96
N ARG A 674 -12.10 -22.05 20.87
CA ARG A 674 -10.85 -21.28 20.86
C ARG A 674 -9.70 -22.19 21.27
N VAL A 675 -8.76 -22.42 20.37
CA VAL A 675 -7.60 -23.28 20.59
C VAL A 675 -6.34 -22.52 20.19
N ARG A 676 -5.29 -22.61 21.00
CA ARG A 676 -3.95 -22.17 20.58
C ARG A 676 -3.29 -23.28 19.78
N VAL A 677 -2.93 -23.01 18.54
CA VAL A 677 -2.30 -23.98 17.63
C VAL A 677 -0.86 -23.59 17.39
N GLN A 678 0.02 -24.58 17.28
CA GLN A 678 1.39 -24.45 16.78
C GLN A 678 1.59 -25.41 15.60
N LEU A 679 2.07 -24.86 14.48
CA LEU A 679 2.39 -25.56 13.23
C LEU A 679 3.91 -25.66 13.03
#